data_AF-A0AAW3THX6-F1
#
_entry.id   AF-A0AAW3THX6-F1
#
_cell.length_a   1.000
_cell.length_b   1.000
_cell.length_c   1.000
_cell.angle_alpha   90.00
_cell.angle_beta   90.00
_cell.angle_gamma   90.00
#
_symmetry.space_group_name_H-M   'P 1'
#
loop_
_entity.id
_entity.type
_entity.pdbx_description
1 polymer ?
#
loop_
_entity_poly.entity_id
_entity_poly.type
_entity_poly.pdbx_seq_one_letter_code
_entity_poly.pdbx_strand_id
1 'polypeptide(L)'
;MENTGLPPYKELHDPNKSATMNKVDSYPKPSWMMNESVFDTTWVIAKTGYALEDNQNLTRNLTFAREVSHNELLTDKINKPLLEDVRNSLLYLNTKGKITRAERTGDILKTACHLIFHANELQKLKNQKPIRTLAEISFEHVKDYLLSFKVERLDFDKLLEIILNHWNSKGDIDWDLLKRSTTLTTRQFGSLKNRLIKYLECNHEKFRTEIGYTKHYPNAYIIEFDADRDLVPKAKTISNEISKLHCLYTARPTQKYKFRHAVQKLFSSGHTIFNEMVEPKKTPLMPVETALHTLSSALHFIRTYGLALREYLSSLNKEERAIINSNGAREHIDNFIKYQLMAFENTSIPAALNDLNLTSWRRESENYKNDFSDGISVATAVRIYIASIWILIASFSAARTTSLLTLRRNCFVQSPIDGLFDLILRIPKSSERWELEEVHRPIPDLVYDYGLEFAAFVCEIEDRRSLVCDDKESYLFTRTLNARSSTASTYTRETNEHQKALSRDALDDCLDTFFDWVESPVIDGKRWYARTHQFRRFFAVLYFNLTDGEGLDELSWFLGHASLDQTFHYAEIAPTDEWIEEAELALARIGASLNKHINADEDILAIVDKARKTSNVSTVIEPLVQKLISEHKEKTNQEVRFCRIEGEEVFFYFSGKKGY
;
A
#
# COMPACT_ATOMS: atom_id res chain seq x y z
N MET A 1 33.94 -4.70 16.40
CA MET A 1 33.75 -3.66 17.42
C MET A 1 32.71 -4.16 18.42
N GLU A 2 33.20 -4.86 19.44
CA GLU A 2 32.41 -5.29 20.61
C GLU A 2 32.41 -4.15 21.63
N ASN A 3 31.22 -3.64 21.99
CA ASN A 3 30.85 -2.93 23.22
C ASN A 3 29.70 -1.94 22.96
N THR A 4 28.51 -2.47 22.68
CA THR A 4 27.27 -1.77 23.04
C THR A 4 26.68 -2.54 24.22
N GLY A 5 27.03 -2.15 25.45
CA GLY A 5 26.53 -2.73 26.69
C GLY A 5 25.03 -2.51 26.95
N LEU A 6 24.21 -2.62 25.90
CA LEU A 6 22.76 -2.60 25.97
C LEU A 6 22.29 -4.04 25.74
N PRO A 7 21.71 -4.71 26.74
CA PRO A 7 21.11 -6.00 26.51
C PRO A 7 19.98 -5.82 25.49
N PRO A 8 19.82 -6.72 24.51
CA PRO A 8 18.64 -6.71 23.67
C PRO A 8 17.46 -6.94 24.61
N TYR A 9 16.64 -5.91 24.85
CA TYR A 9 15.36 -6.07 25.52
C TYR A 9 14.47 -6.88 24.56
N LYS A 10 14.66 -8.20 24.56
CA LYS A 10 13.59 -9.14 24.29
C LYS A 10 12.56 -8.84 25.37
N GLU A 11 11.34 -8.52 24.97
CA GLU A 11 10.22 -8.53 25.90
C GLU A 11 10.33 -9.82 26.71
N LEU A 12 10.50 -9.68 28.02
CA LEU A 12 10.46 -10.79 28.96
C LEU A 12 9.03 -11.30 29.04
N HIS A 13 8.56 -11.94 27.98
CA HIS A 13 7.57 -12.99 28.12
C HIS A 13 8.22 -14.29 27.66
N ASP A 14 8.84 -14.96 28.63
CA ASP A 14 9.19 -16.36 28.51
C ASP A 14 7.93 -17.12 28.02
N PRO A 15 7.94 -17.70 26.81
CA PRO A 15 6.79 -18.43 26.28
C PRO A 15 6.46 -19.67 27.13
N ASN A 16 7.41 -20.14 27.96
CA ASN A 16 7.26 -21.26 28.90
C ASN A 16 6.87 -20.83 30.32
N LYS A 17 6.82 -19.52 30.64
CA LYS A 17 6.00 -19.06 31.76
C LYS A 17 4.55 -19.22 31.34
N SER A 18 3.99 -20.39 31.64
CA SER A 18 2.56 -20.57 31.83
C SER A 18 2.07 -19.33 32.55
N ALA A 19 1.19 -18.56 31.90
CA ALA A 19 0.41 -17.58 32.62
C ALA A 19 -0.46 -18.40 33.56
N THR A 20 0.07 -18.70 34.75
CA THR A 20 -0.74 -19.08 35.89
C THR A 20 -1.69 -17.92 36.07
N MET A 21 -2.92 -18.13 35.59
CA MET A 21 -4.02 -17.18 35.70
C MET A 21 -4.23 -16.93 37.19
N ASN A 22 -3.66 -15.84 37.70
CA ASN A 22 -4.06 -15.31 38.99
C ASN A 22 -5.52 -14.87 38.87
N LYS A 23 -6.31 -15.20 39.90
CA LYS A 23 -7.77 -15.11 40.02
C LYS A 23 -8.37 -13.69 39.90
N VAL A 24 -7.76 -12.77 39.14
CA VAL A 24 -8.31 -11.44 38.84
C VAL A 24 -8.23 -11.22 37.33
N ASP A 25 -9.40 -11.25 36.69
CA ASP A 25 -9.62 -11.13 35.24
C ASP A 25 -9.12 -9.80 34.65
N SER A 26 -7.84 -9.69 34.27
CA SER A 26 -7.48 -8.73 33.22
C SER A 26 -6.25 -9.17 32.45
N TYR A 27 -6.40 -9.30 31.13
CA TYR A 27 -5.25 -9.24 30.23
C TYR A 27 -4.64 -7.85 30.35
N PRO A 28 -3.30 -7.72 30.24
CA PRO A 28 -2.68 -6.41 30.22
C PRO A 28 -3.24 -5.61 29.04
N LYS A 29 -3.44 -4.31 29.26
CA LYS A 29 -3.83 -3.37 28.21
C LYS A 29 -2.76 -3.40 27.10
N PRO A 30 -3.13 -3.62 25.83
CA PRO A 30 -2.18 -3.49 24.73
C PRO A 30 -1.58 -2.08 24.66
N SER A 31 -0.29 -1.94 24.36
CA SER A 31 0.36 -0.61 24.29
C SER A 31 -0.18 0.27 23.15
N TRP A 32 -0.80 -0.33 22.13
CA TRP A 32 -1.45 0.37 21.02
C TRP A 32 -2.90 0.79 21.31
N MET A 33 -3.39 0.59 22.54
CA MET A 33 -4.77 0.88 22.98
C MET A 33 -4.80 2.01 24.02
N MET A 34 -5.58 3.07 23.75
CA MET A 34 -5.68 4.25 24.62
C MET A 34 -6.64 4.08 25.79
N ASN A 35 -7.66 3.23 25.68
CA ASN A 35 -8.70 3.11 26.70
C ASN A 35 -8.13 2.79 28.09
N GLU A 36 -8.86 3.17 29.13
CA GLU A 36 -8.55 2.78 30.50
C GLU A 36 -8.86 1.29 30.75
N SER A 37 -9.90 0.77 30.09
CA SER A 37 -10.39 -0.59 30.28
C SER A 37 -10.37 -1.40 29.00
N VAL A 38 -9.84 -2.62 29.07
CA VAL A 38 -9.93 -3.60 27.98
C VAL A 38 -11.35 -4.10 27.74
N PHE A 39 -12.27 -3.84 28.66
CA PHE A 39 -13.66 -4.31 28.60
C PHE A 39 -14.59 -3.38 27.82
N ASP A 40 -14.11 -2.20 27.43
CA ASP A 40 -14.88 -1.23 26.66
C ASP A 40 -15.41 -1.83 25.35
N THR A 41 -16.63 -1.45 24.96
CA THR A 41 -17.26 -1.90 23.72
C THR A 41 -16.71 -1.21 22.48
N THR A 42 -15.91 -0.16 22.66
CA THR A 42 -15.18 0.52 21.60
C THR A 42 -13.76 0.80 22.06
N TRP A 43 -12.79 0.20 21.37
CA TRP A 43 -11.37 0.45 21.61
C TRP A 43 -10.86 1.58 20.73
N VAL A 44 -10.20 2.57 21.34
CA VAL A 44 -9.44 3.62 20.67
C VAL A 44 -8.03 3.09 20.47
N ILE A 45 -7.70 2.72 19.23
CA ILE A 45 -6.44 2.04 18.88
C ILE A 45 -5.61 2.91 17.94
N ALA A 46 -4.29 2.74 17.93
CA ALA A 46 -3.43 3.45 16.98
C ALA A 46 -3.84 3.14 15.51
N LYS A 47 -3.87 4.16 14.63
CA LYS A 47 -4.14 4.04 13.18
C LYS A 47 -3.04 3.27 12.45
N THR A 48 -1.85 3.25 13.03
CA THR A 48 -0.60 2.85 12.42
C THR A 48 0.27 2.18 13.51
N GLY A 49 1.47 1.69 13.18
CA GLY A 49 2.35 1.01 14.14
C GLY A 49 2.88 1.88 15.30
N TYR A 50 2.76 3.21 15.19
CA TYR A 50 3.32 4.18 16.15
C TYR A 50 2.82 3.93 17.59
N ALA A 51 3.74 4.04 18.55
CA ALA A 51 3.37 4.29 19.95
C ALA A 51 2.65 5.63 20.05
N LEU A 52 1.60 5.68 20.87
CA LEU A 52 0.81 6.89 21.08
C LEU A 52 1.54 7.79 22.08
N GLU A 53 2.48 8.60 21.58
CA GLU A 53 2.99 9.76 22.30
C GLU A 53 1.91 10.85 22.22
N ASP A 54 0.98 10.83 23.18
CA ASP A 54 -0.03 11.86 23.51
C ASP A 54 -0.94 12.42 22.37
N ASN A 55 -0.87 11.91 21.15
CA ASN A 55 -1.53 12.52 19.99
C ASN A 55 -2.82 11.78 19.58
N GLN A 56 -3.97 12.25 20.07
CA GLN A 56 -5.31 11.70 19.78
C GLN A 56 -5.64 11.60 18.27
N ASN A 57 -5.00 12.43 17.44
CA ASN A 57 -5.23 12.49 15.98
C ASN A 57 -4.77 11.23 15.22
N LEU A 58 -3.91 10.40 15.84
CA LEU A 58 -3.39 9.15 15.28
C LEU A 58 -4.18 7.91 15.72
N THR A 59 -5.37 8.07 16.29
CA THR A 59 -6.21 6.95 16.77
C THR A 59 -7.38 6.65 15.84
N ARG A 60 -7.88 5.40 15.88
CA ARG A 60 -9.11 4.95 15.22
C ARG A 60 -9.95 4.13 16.18
N ASN A 61 -11.26 4.20 16.00
CA ASN A 61 -12.21 3.45 16.82
C ASN A 61 -12.42 2.05 16.25
N LEU A 62 -12.19 1.04 17.09
CA LEU A 62 -12.54 -0.35 16.86
C LEU A 62 -13.75 -0.70 17.74
N THR A 63 -14.94 -0.70 17.15
CA THR A 63 -16.16 -1.04 17.88
C THR A 63 -16.49 -2.53 17.82
N PHE A 64 -16.90 -3.09 18.94
CA PHE A 64 -17.48 -4.43 19.05
C PHE A 64 -18.97 -4.45 18.71
N ALA A 65 -19.63 -3.30 18.56
CA ALA A 65 -21.03 -3.20 18.13
C ALA A 65 -21.17 -3.54 16.63
N ARG A 66 -20.89 -4.79 16.28
CA ARG A 66 -20.98 -5.33 14.91
C ARG A 66 -22.05 -6.39 14.84
N GLU A 67 -22.75 -6.45 13.72
CA GLU A 67 -23.79 -7.44 13.50
C GLU A 67 -23.22 -8.86 13.50
N VAL A 68 -23.93 -9.76 14.19
CA VAL A 68 -23.64 -11.20 14.25
C VAL A 68 -24.86 -12.05 13.90
N SER A 69 -26.03 -11.42 13.78
CA SER A 69 -27.26 -11.97 13.22
C SER A 69 -28.11 -10.79 12.74
N HIS A 70 -29.21 -11.07 12.04
CA HIS A 70 -30.14 -10.03 11.61
C HIS A 70 -30.71 -9.28 12.82
N ASN A 71 -30.51 -7.96 12.87
CA ASN A 71 -30.91 -7.08 13.98
C ASN A 71 -30.29 -7.44 15.34
N GLU A 72 -29.14 -8.12 15.38
CA GLU A 72 -28.43 -8.43 16.62
C GLU A 72 -26.95 -8.06 16.51
N LEU A 73 -26.46 -7.34 17.52
CA LEU A 73 -25.07 -6.93 17.65
C LEU A 73 -24.33 -7.89 18.58
N LEU A 74 -23.02 -8.02 18.36
CA LEU A 74 -22.13 -8.78 19.24
C LEU A 74 -22.16 -8.25 20.69
N THR A 75 -22.41 -6.95 20.87
CA THR A 75 -22.53 -6.29 22.19
C THR A 75 -23.84 -6.54 22.91
N ASP A 76 -24.84 -7.15 22.25
CA ASP A 76 -26.12 -7.43 22.89
C ASP A 76 -25.98 -8.48 23.99
N LYS A 77 -26.80 -8.37 25.04
CA LYS A 77 -26.72 -9.25 26.22
C LYS A 77 -26.79 -10.74 25.87
N ILE A 78 -27.58 -11.09 24.85
CA ILE A 78 -27.74 -12.46 24.34
C ILE A 78 -26.45 -13.04 23.72
N ASN A 79 -25.55 -12.18 23.24
CA ASN A 79 -24.30 -12.51 22.58
C ASN A 79 -23.07 -12.36 23.50
N LYS A 80 -23.29 -12.12 24.80
CA LYS A 80 -22.24 -11.96 25.82
C LYS A 80 -21.15 -13.06 25.75
N PRO A 81 -21.47 -14.36 25.59
CA PRO A 81 -20.43 -15.38 25.48
C PRO A 81 -19.53 -15.21 24.25
N LEU A 82 -20.09 -14.85 23.08
CA LEU A 82 -19.32 -14.56 21.87
C LEU A 82 -18.43 -13.34 22.07
N LEU A 83 -18.97 -12.27 22.66
CA LEU A 83 -18.22 -11.03 22.91
C LEU A 83 -17.00 -11.31 23.80
N GLU A 84 -17.21 -12.01 24.92
CA GLU A 84 -16.15 -12.34 25.86
C GLU A 84 -15.06 -13.20 25.20
N ASP A 85 -15.44 -14.26 24.48
CA ASP A 85 -14.48 -15.15 23.85
C ASP A 85 -13.71 -14.48 22.70
N VAL A 86 -14.38 -13.68 21.86
CA VAL A 86 -13.71 -12.94 20.78
C VAL A 86 -12.76 -11.88 21.36
N ARG A 87 -13.20 -11.11 22.35
CA ARG A 87 -12.37 -10.10 23.01
C ARG A 87 -11.14 -10.72 23.69
N ASN A 88 -11.34 -11.79 24.46
CA ASN A 88 -10.26 -12.52 25.12
C ASN A 88 -9.30 -13.14 24.10
N SER A 89 -9.80 -13.53 22.93
CA SER A 89 -8.96 -14.02 21.84
C SER A 89 -8.00 -12.94 21.33
N LEU A 90 -8.51 -11.73 21.10
CA LEU A 90 -7.71 -10.60 20.64
C LEU A 90 -6.63 -10.21 21.67
N LEU A 91 -7.01 -10.13 22.94
CA LEU A 91 -6.10 -9.80 24.03
C LEU A 91 -5.00 -10.87 24.19
N TYR A 92 -5.36 -12.16 24.09
CA TYR A 92 -4.39 -13.26 24.14
C TYR A 92 -3.39 -13.24 22.99
N LEU A 93 -3.86 -12.99 21.76
CA LEU A 93 -2.97 -12.94 20.61
C LEU A 93 -1.99 -11.76 20.73
N ASN A 94 -2.42 -10.66 21.36
CA ASN A 94 -1.53 -9.56 21.70
C ASN A 94 -0.46 -9.98 22.72
N THR A 95 -0.84 -10.61 23.84
CA THR A 95 0.13 -11.03 24.88
C THR A 95 1.12 -12.10 24.39
N LYS A 96 0.77 -12.84 23.33
CA LYS A 96 1.66 -13.82 22.68
C LYS A 96 2.44 -13.25 21.49
N GLY A 97 2.40 -11.94 21.24
CA GLY A 97 3.10 -11.31 20.12
C GLY A 97 2.62 -11.76 18.74
N LYS A 98 1.40 -12.31 18.63
CA LYS A 98 0.82 -12.79 17.37
C LYS A 98 0.04 -11.71 16.61
N ILE A 99 -0.28 -10.61 17.27
CA ILE A 99 -0.79 -9.40 16.64
C ILE A 99 0.38 -8.41 16.52
N THR A 100 0.89 -8.25 15.30
CA THR A 100 2.00 -7.33 15.02
C THR A 100 1.54 -5.94 14.59
N ARG A 101 0.24 -5.74 14.37
CA ARG A 101 -0.36 -4.46 13.96
C ARG A 101 -1.71 -4.31 14.64
N ALA A 102 -1.98 -3.16 15.26
CA ALA A 102 -3.30 -2.83 15.82
C ALA A 102 -4.42 -3.01 14.77
N GLU A 103 -4.09 -2.79 13.50
CA GLU A 103 -5.05 -3.02 12.43
C GLU A 103 -5.51 -4.46 12.28
N ARG A 104 -4.60 -5.41 12.50
CA ARG A 104 -4.89 -6.84 12.43
C ARG A 104 -5.91 -7.25 13.48
N THR A 105 -5.93 -6.61 14.66
CA THR A 105 -6.97 -6.80 15.68
C THR A 105 -8.35 -6.54 15.09
N GLY A 106 -8.48 -5.41 14.38
CA GLY A 106 -9.72 -5.04 13.72
C GLY A 106 -10.11 -6.01 12.62
N ASP A 107 -9.16 -6.50 11.83
CA ASP A 107 -9.43 -7.47 10.78
C ASP A 107 -9.87 -8.83 11.33
N ILE A 108 -9.26 -9.31 12.41
CA ILE A 108 -9.65 -10.55 13.09
C ILE A 108 -11.06 -10.41 13.67
N LEU A 109 -11.36 -9.32 14.38
CA LEU A 109 -12.71 -9.03 14.88
C LEU A 109 -13.72 -9.03 13.74
N LYS A 110 -13.40 -8.32 12.64
CA LYS A 110 -14.30 -8.22 11.50
C LYS A 110 -14.62 -9.57 10.90
N THR A 111 -13.59 -10.39 10.72
CA THR A 111 -13.68 -11.74 10.14
C THR A 111 -14.47 -12.68 11.05
N ALA A 112 -14.24 -12.62 12.36
CA ALA A 112 -14.99 -13.40 13.34
C ALA A 112 -16.50 -13.06 13.27
N CYS A 113 -16.85 -11.77 13.26
CA CYS A 113 -18.25 -11.36 13.13
C CYS A 113 -18.86 -11.78 11.79
N HIS A 114 -18.13 -11.66 10.67
CA HIS A 114 -18.65 -12.11 9.37
C HIS A 114 -18.88 -13.62 9.34
N LEU A 115 -17.99 -14.42 9.93
CA LEU A 115 -18.19 -15.86 10.07
C LEU A 115 -19.43 -16.18 10.92
N ILE A 116 -19.58 -15.53 12.09
CA ILE A 116 -20.74 -15.76 12.97
C ILE A 116 -22.04 -15.36 12.26
N PHE A 117 -22.06 -14.19 11.61
CA PHE A 117 -23.23 -13.72 10.86
C PHE A 117 -23.60 -14.70 9.75
N HIS A 118 -22.62 -15.08 8.92
CA HIS A 118 -22.83 -16.05 7.84
C HIS A 118 -23.34 -17.39 8.37
N ALA A 119 -22.75 -17.89 9.46
CA ALA A 119 -23.21 -19.12 10.09
C ALA A 119 -24.65 -19.01 10.62
N ASN A 120 -25.05 -17.86 11.18
CA ASN A 120 -26.42 -17.61 11.62
C ASN A 120 -27.42 -17.49 10.46
N GLU A 121 -27.01 -16.97 9.30
CA GLU A 121 -27.82 -17.03 8.08
C GLU A 121 -28.08 -18.49 7.68
N LEU A 122 -27.06 -19.35 7.72
CA LEU A 122 -27.20 -20.79 7.43
C LEU A 122 -28.09 -21.50 8.45
N GLN A 123 -27.95 -21.19 9.75
CA GLN A 123 -28.81 -21.74 10.79
C GLN A 123 -30.28 -21.37 10.52
N LYS A 124 -30.54 -20.10 10.19
CA LYS A 124 -31.88 -19.61 9.88
C LYS A 124 -32.48 -20.33 8.68
N LEU A 125 -31.71 -20.52 7.60
CA LEU A 125 -32.16 -21.28 6.42
C LEU A 125 -32.53 -22.74 6.77
N LYS A 126 -31.87 -23.32 7.78
CA LYS A 126 -32.15 -24.66 8.29
C LYS A 126 -33.19 -24.70 9.41
N ASN A 127 -33.83 -23.57 9.75
CA ASN A 127 -34.72 -23.43 10.91
C ASN A 127 -34.08 -23.86 12.24
N GLN A 128 -32.78 -23.63 12.39
CA GLN A 128 -31.99 -23.95 13.57
C GLN A 128 -31.77 -22.71 14.45
N LYS A 129 -31.45 -22.93 15.73
CA LYS A 129 -31.18 -21.85 16.68
C LYS A 129 -29.91 -21.07 16.27
N PRO A 130 -29.89 -19.74 16.45
CA PRO A 130 -28.67 -18.96 16.24
C PRO A 130 -27.54 -19.41 17.15
N ILE A 131 -26.32 -19.34 16.63
CA ILE A 131 -25.05 -19.53 17.32
C ILE A 131 -24.88 -18.44 18.38
N ARG A 132 -24.63 -18.87 19.61
CA ARG A 132 -24.40 -18.03 20.79
C ARG A 132 -23.02 -18.25 21.42
N THR A 133 -22.22 -19.19 20.91
CA THR A 133 -20.86 -19.47 21.39
C THR A 133 -19.92 -19.87 20.24
N LEU A 134 -18.60 -19.64 20.38
CA LEU A 134 -17.65 -20.05 19.32
C LEU A 134 -17.56 -21.58 19.15
N ALA A 135 -17.96 -22.35 20.16
CA ALA A 135 -17.97 -23.81 20.14
C ALA A 135 -19.09 -24.41 19.27
N GLU A 136 -20.16 -23.65 19.01
CA GLU A 136 -21.29 -24.03 18.15
C GLU A 136 -21.02 -23.80 16.66
N ILE A 137 -19.93 -23.09 16.31
CA ILE A 137 -19.50 -22.96 14.92
C ILE A 137 -19.02 -24.34 14.46
N SER A 138 -19.69 -24.91 13.46
CA SER A 138 -19.37 -26.22 12.88
C SER A 138 -18.30 -26.11 11.80
N PHE A 139 -17.74 -27.26 11.39
CA PHE A 139 -16.83 -27.31 10.25
C PHE A 139 -17.49 -26.80 8.97
N GLU A 140 -18.75 -27.19 8.74
CA GLU A 140 -19.52 -26.74 7.57
C GLU A 140 -19.75 -25.22 7.56
N HIS A 141 -19.92 -24.58 8.72
CA HIS A 141 -20.03 -23.12 8.78
C HIS A 141 -18.74 -22.42 8.32
N VAL A 142 -17.57 -22.94 8.72
CA VAL A 142 -16.27 -22.38 8.31
C VAL A 142 -16.02 -22.64 6.83
N LYS A 143 -16.31 -23.85 6.36
CA LYS A 143 -16.16 -24.24 4.95
C LYS A 143 -17.05 -23.38 4.04
N ASP A 144 -18.33 -23.25 4.36
CA ASP A 144 -19.29 -22.47 3.57
C ASP A 144 -18.96 -20.97 3.60
N TYR A 145 -18.50 -20.44 4.74
CA TYR A 145 -17.98 -19.08 4.82
C TYR A 145 -16.81 -18.85 3.86
N LEU A 146 -15.84 -19.77 3.80
CA LEU A 146 -14.73 -19.63 2.86
C LEU A 146 -15.20 -19.75 1.40
N LEU A 147 -16.10 -20.69 1.10
CA LEU A 147 -16.67 -20.87 -0.24
C LEU A 147 -17.45 -19.63 -0.72
N SER A 148 -18.01 -18.82 0.18
CA SER A 148 -18.74 -17.58 -0.15
C SER A 148 -17.90 -16.49 -0.86
N PHE A 149 -16.58 -16.68 -0.98
CA PHE A 149 -15.69 -15.81 -1.75
C PHE A 149 -15.66 -16.14 -3.24
N LYS A 150 -16.13 -17.33 -3.63
CA LYS A 150 -16.40 -17.68 -5.04
C LYS A 150 -17.74 -17.07 -5.45
N VAL A 151 -17.81 -16.56 -6.68
CA VAL A 151 -19.06 -16.08 -7.28
C VAL A 151 -19.47 -17.03 -8.39
N GLU A 152 -20.71 -17.50 -8.34
CA GLU A 152 -21.26 -18.34 -9.41
C GLU A 152 -21.62 -17.48 -10.63
N ARG A 153 -21.27 -17.96 -11.83
CA ARG A 153 -21.46 -17.21 -13.07
C ARG A 153 -22.94 -16.88 -13.33
N LEU A 154 -23.83 -17.82 -13.03
CA LEU A 154 -25.27 -17.64 -13.19
C LEU A 154 -25.81 -16.47 -12.36
N ASP A 155 -25.41 -16.37 -11.09
CA ASP A 155 -25.84 -15.27 -10.21
C ASP A 155 -25.25 -13.93 -10.67
N PHE A 156 -24.01 -13.96 -11.16
CA PHE A 156 -23.34 -12.79 -11.73
C PHE A 156 -24.06 -12.25 -12.97
N ASP A 157 -24.27 -13.10 -13.97
CA ASP A 157 -24.89 -12.70 -15.24
C ASP A 157 -26.33 -12.20 -15.02
N LYS A 158 -27.09 -12.91 -14.18
CA LYS A 158 -28.48 -12.52 -13.83
C LYS A 158 -28.54 -11.13 -13.20
N LEU A 159 -27.72 -10.86 -12.19
CA LEU A 159 -27.74 -9.55 -11.53
C LEU A 159 -27.14 -8.45 -12.41
N LEU A 160 -26.14 -8.77 -13.24
CA LEU A 160 -25.58 -7.84 -14.20
C LEU A 160 -26.65 -7.36 -15.20
N GLU A 161 -27.43 -8.29 -15.75
CA GLU A 161 -28.53 -7.98 -16.66
C GLU A 161 -29.57 -7.06 -15.99
N ILE A 162 -29.99 -7.40 -14.76
CA ILE A 162 -30.90 -6.54 -13.99
C ILE A 162 -30.29 -5.16 -13.82
N ILE A 163 -28.99 -5.07 -13.51
CA ILE A 163 -28.33 -3.78 -13.27
C ILE A 163 -28.33 -2.92 -14.53
N LEU A 164 -27.92 -3.49 -15.65
CA LEU A 164 -27.79 -2.77 -16.92
C LEU A 164 -29.16 -2.29 -17.45
N ASN A 165 -30.24 -3.00 -17.12
CA ASN A 165 -31.61 -2.65 -17.53
C ASN A 165 -32.27 -1.59 -16.64
N HIS A 166 -31.91 -1.49 -15.36
CA HIS A 166 -32.64 -0.65 -14.39
C HIS A 166 -31.88 0.60 -13.93
N TRP A 167 -30.55 0.63 -14.02
CA TRP A 167 -29.75 1.76 -13.53
C TRP A 167 -28.77 2.29 -14.58
N ASN A 168 -28.49 3.59 -14.47
CA ASN A 168 -27.61 4.31 -15.39
C ASN A 168 -26.31 4.79 -14.76
N SER A 169 -26.17 4.71 -13.44
CA SER A 169 -24.92 4.99 -12.75
C SER A 169 -24.69 4.03 -11.59
N LYS A 170 -23.45 3.97 -11.11
CA LYS A 170 -23.07 3.15 -9.94
C LYS A 170 -23.74 3.64 -8.65
N GLY A 171 -23.97 4.96 -8.53
CA GLY A 171 -24.56 5.59 -7.36
C GLY A 171 -26.05 5.25 -7.18
N ASP A 172 -26.75 4.99 -8.29
CA ASP A 172 -28.19 4.75 -8.29
C ASP A 172 -28.56 3.30 -7.95
N ILE A 173 -27.58 2.38 -7.96
CA ILE A 173 -27.84 0.94 -7.79
C ILE A 173 -28.40 0.67 -6.38
N ASP A 174 -29.64 0.20 -6.33
CA ASP A 174 -30.26 -0.26 -5.09
C ASP A 174 -29.77 -1.67 -4.75
N TRP A 175 -28.67 -1.72 -4.00
CA TRP A 175 -28.07 -2.97 -3.54
C TRP A 175 -28.95 -3.75 -2.56
N ASP A 176 -29.84 -3.08 -1.83
CA ASP A 176 -30.72 -3.75 -0.86
C ASP A 176 -31.87 -4.46 -1.58
N LEU A 177 -32.42 -3.84 -2.63
CA LEU A 177 -33.39 -4.47 -3.52
C LEU A 177 -32.78 -5.69 -4.21
N LEU A 178 -31.57 -5.54 -4.77
CA LEU A 178 -30.85 -6.66 -5.39
C LEU A 178 -30.59 -7.78 -4.38
N LYS A 179 -30.16 -7.43 -3.16
CA LYS A 179 -29.94 -8.42 -2.09
C LYS A 179 -31.20 -9.24 -1.80
N ARG A 180 -32.36 -8.59 -1.68
CA ARG A 180 -33.67 -9.22 -1.42
C ARG A 180 -34.15 -10.11 -2.57
N SER A 181 -33.71 -9.84 -3.80
CA SER A 181 -34.04 -10.66 -4.98
C SER A 181 -33.24 -11.98 -5.08
N THR A 182 -32.28 -12.20 -4.19
CA THR A 182 -31.41 -13.38 -4.16
C THR A 182 -31.60 -14.22 -2.90
N THR A 183 -31.32 -15.51 -3.00
CA THR A 183 -31.27 -16.44 -1.86
C THR A 183 -29.88 -16.52 -1.22
N LEU A 184 -28.93 -15.71 -1.70
CA LEU A 184 -27.55 -15.71 -1.23
C LEU A 184 -27.47 -15.28 0.24
N THR A 185 -26.40 -15.66 0.93
CA THR A 185 -26.06 -15.05 2.23
C THR A 185 -25.52 -13.63 2.04
N THR A 186 -25.45 -12.84 3.12
CA THR A 186 -24.92 -11.47 3.06
C THR A 186 -23.45 -11.46 2.62
N ARG A 187 -22.67 -12.45 3.06
CA ARG A 187 -21.26 -12.59 2.66
C ARG A 187 -21.12 -12.97 1.18
N GLN A 188 -21.90 -13.93 0.69
CA GLN A 188 -21.93 -14.33 -0.73
C GLN A 188 -22.32 -13.14 -1.62
N PHE A 189 -23.39 -12.44 -1.26
CA PHE A 189 -23.83 -11.25 -1.99
C PHE A 189 -22.77 -10.14 -1.95
N GLY A 190 -22.07 -9.97 -0.84
CA GLY A 190 -20.96 -9.01 -0.75
C GLY A 190 -19.81 -9.34 -1.72
N SER A 191 -19.53 -10.62 -1.95
CA SER A 191 -18.53 -11.04 -2.95
C SER A 191 -19.02 -10.76 -4.37
N LEU A 192 -20.28 -11.12 -4.67
CA LEU A 192 -20.94 -10.85 -5.94
C LEU A 192 -20.99 -9.35 -6.27
N LYS A 193 -21.48 -8.52 -5.34
CA LYS A 193 -21.51 -7.05 -5.44
C LYS A 193 -20.14 -6.48 -5.79
N ASN A 194 -19.08 -6.92 -5.12
CA ASN A 194 -17.72 -6.45 -5.40
C ASN A 194 -17.23 -6.82 -6.80
N ARG A 195 -17.61 -8.00 -7.32
CA ARG A 195 -17.27 -8.40 -8.69
C ARG A 195 -18.07 -7.61 -9.73
N LEU A 196 -19.37 -7.42 -9.49
CA LEU A 196 -20.25 -6.61 -10.35
C LEU A 196 -19.75 -5.18 -10.47
N ILE A 197 -19.43 -4.52 -9.35
CA ILE A 197 -18.89 -3.15 -9.36
C ILE A 197 -17.62 -3.07 -10.22
N LYS A 198 -16.69 -4.01 -10.04
CA LYS A 198 -15.44 -4.02 -10.83
C LYS A 198 -15.69 -4.23 -12.32
N TYR A 199 -16.56 -5.17 -12.67
CA TYR A 199 -16.93 -5.42 -14.05
C TYR A 199 -17.58 -4.18 -14.69
N LEU A 200 -18.52 -3.56 -13.99
CA LEU A 200 -19.22 -2.35 -14.45
C LEU A 200 -18.23 -1.19 -14.65
N GLU A 201 -17.32 -0.96 -13.72
CA GLU A 201 -16.29 0.08 -13.83
C GLU A 201 -15.32 -0.17 -15.00
N CYS A 202 -14.96 -1.43 -15.27
CA CYS A 202 -14.06 -1.76 -16.37
C CYS A 202 -14.76 -1.60 -17.74
N ASN A 203 -15.96 -2.16 -17.87
CA ASN A 203 -16.60 -2.40 -19.16
C ASN A 203 -17.69 -1.38 -19.55
N HIS A 204 -18.16 -0.55 -18.62
CA HIS A 204 -19.27 0.37 -18.88
C HIS A 204 -18.94 1.77 -18.37
N GLU A 205 -18.75 2.71 -19.31
CA GLU A 205 -18.34 4.09 -18.99
C GLU A 205 -19.28 4.78 -18.00
N LYS A 206 -20.60 4.62 -18.16
CA LYS A 206 -21.62 5.22 -17.29
C LYS A 206 -21.56 4.78 -15.81
N PHE A 207 -20.85 3.69 -15.51
CA PHE A 207 -20.68 3.18 -14.13
C PHE A 207 -19.30 3.48 -13.54
N ARG A 208 -18.41 4.13 -14.29
CA ARG A 208 -17.10 4.55 -13.77
C ARG A 208 -17.30 5.60 -12.68
N THR A 209 -16.47 5.53 -11.64
CA THR A 209 -16.48 6.55 -10.58
C THR A 209 -15.78 7.80 -11.15
N GLU A 210 -16.53 8.89 -11.36
CA GLU A 210 -16.00 10.14 -11.94
C GLU A 210 -15.42 11.12 -10.91
N ILE A 211 -15.26 10.71 -9.65
CA ILE A 211 -14.75 11.61 -8.61
C ILE A 211 -13.24 11.80 -8.81
N GLY A 212 -12.82 13.05 -9.05
CA GLY A 212 -11.41 13.43 -9.16
C GLY A 212 -10.99 13.76 -10.58
N TYR A 213 -9.73 13.46 -10.92
CA TYR A 213 -9.20 13.69 -12.26
C TYR A 213 -9.60 12.59 -13.25
N THR A 214 -10.09 12.98 -14.43
CA THR A 214 -10.40 12.06 -15.51
C THR A 214 -9.22 11.93 -16.46
N LYS A 215 -8.62 10.74 -16.46
CA LYS A 215 -7.49 10.37 -17.32
C LYS A 215 -7.81 10.55 -18.79
N HIS A 216 -6.83 11.05 -19.56
CA HIS A 216 -6.98 11.21 -21.01
C HIS A 216 -6.92 9.88 -21.74
N TYR A 217 -6.16 8.93 -21.21
CA TYR A 217 -5.94 7.61 -21.80
C TYR A 217 -6.36 6.51 -20.81
N PRO A 218 -6.77 5.34 -21.31
CA PRO A 218 -6.85 4.16 -20.47
C PRO A 218 -5.48 3.86 -19.87
N ASN A 219 -5.46 3.34 -18.65
CA ASN A 219 -4.20 3.05 -17.97
C ASN A 219 -3.61 1.73 -18.49
N ALA A 220 -2.37 1.77 -18.99
CA ALA A 220 -1.62 0.62 -19.46
C ALA A 220 -1.37 -0.43 -18.35
N TYR A 221 -1.44 0.00 -17.08
CA TYR A 221 -1.27 -0.84 -15.90
C TYR A 221 -2.58 -1.51 -15.40
N ILE A 222 -3.74 -1.28 -16.01
CA ILE A 222 -5.00 -1.91 -15.55
C ILE A 222 -5.04 -3.39 -15.94
N ILE A 223 -5.19 -4.25 -14.94
CA ILE A 223 -5.65 -5.63 -15.14
C ILE A 223 -7.16 -5.52 -15.42
N GLU A 224 -7.54 -5.67 -16.68
CA GLU A 224 -8.96 -5.72 -17.09
C GLU A 224 -9.66 -6.88 -16.36
N PHE A 225 -10.88 -6.61 -15.88
CA PHE A 225 -11.69 -7.64 -15.23
C PHE A 225 -12.22 -8.59 -16.29
N ASP A 226 -11.86 -9.87 -16.17
CA ASP A 226 -12.32 -10.94 -17.05
C ASP A 226 -13.32 -11.82 -16.28
N ALA A 227 -14.59 -11.83 -16.68
CA ALA A 227 -15.61 -12.59 -15.97
C ALA A 227 -15.38 -14.12 -16.01
N ASP A 228 -14.59 -14.64 -16.96
CA ASP A 228 -14.28 -16.06 -17.02
C ASP A 228 -13.19 -16.45 -16.01
N ARG A 229 -12.32 -15.50 -15.64
CA ARG A 229 -11.17 -15.74 -14.75
C ARG A 229 -11.31 -15.09 -13.38
N ASP A 230 -11.99 -13.96 -13.25
CA ASP A 230 -12.01 -13.14 -12.04
C ASP A 230 -13.20 -13.42 -11.11
N LEU A 231 -14.12 -14.30 -11.46
CA LEU A 231 -15.19 -14.74 -10.56
C LEU A 231 -14.70 -15.74 -9.49
N VAL A 232 -13.60 -16.45 -9.76
CA VAL A 232 -12.96 -17.32 -8.77
C VAL A 232 -12.25 -16.48 -7.69
N PRO A 233 -12.08 -17.01 -6.47
CA PRO A 233 -11.49 -16.24 -5.38
C PRO A 233 -9.99 -16.00 -5.60
N LYS A 234 -9.49 -14.90 -5.03
CA LYS A 234 -8.05 -14.59 -5.05
C LYS A 234 -7.32 -15.38 -3.97
N ALA A 235 -6.25 -16.10 -4.32
CA ALA A 235 -5.49 -16.94 -3.39
C ALA A 235 -5.01 -16.15 -2.16
N LYS A 236 -4.49 -14.94 -2.36
CA LYS A 236 -4.06 -14.04 -1.28
C LYS A 236 -5.21 -13.66 -0.33
N THR A 237 -6.40 -13.41 -0.86
CA THR A 237 -7.58 -13.06 -0.04
C THR A 237 -8.00 -14.24 0.81
N ILE A 238 -8.09 -15.44 0.23
CA ILE A 238 -8.46 -16.65 0.97
C ILE A 238 -7.42 -16.99 2.05
N SER A 239 -6.14 -16.94 1.70
CA SER A 239 -5.04 -17.15 2.66
C SER A 239 -5.13 -16.19 3.85
N ASN A 240 -5.42 -14.91 3.60
CA ASN A 240 -5.59 -13.92 4.66
C ASN A 240 -6.80 -14.23 5.56
N GLU A 241 -7.94 -14.61 4.99
CA GLU A 241 -9.14 -14.98 5.77
C GLU A 241 -8.92 -16.24 6.61
N ILE A 242 -8.27 -17.26 6.03
CA ILE A 242 -7.85 -18.48 6.76
C ILE A 242 -6.94 -18.11 7.93
N SER A 243 -5.95 -17.22 7.71
CA SER A 243 -5.03 -16.78 8.76
C SER A 243 -5.77 -16.08 9.90
N LYS A 244 -6.70 -15.17 9.59
CA LYS A 244 -7.52 -14.45 10.59
C LYS A 244 -8.43 -15.39 11.38
N LEU A 245 -9.06 -16.37 10.73
CA LEU A 245 -9.87 -17.37 11.42
C LEU A 245 -9.02 -18.31 12.28
N HIS A 246 -7.83 -18.68 11.80
CA HIS A 246 -6.90 -19.50 12.57
C HIS A 246 -6.42 -18.80 13.85
N CYS A 247 -6.39 -17.47 13.88
CA CYS A 247 -6.13 -16.72 15.12
C CYS A 247 -7.15 -17.06 16.24
N LEU A 248 -8.42 -17.29 15.92
CA LEU A 248 -9.41 -17.75 16.91
C LEU A 248 -9.06 -19.13 17.45
N TYR A 249 -8.57 -20.03 16.61
CA TYR A 249 -8.11 -21.36 17.03
C TYR A 249 -6.85 -21.30 17.92
N THR A 250 -5.91 -20.42 17.58
CA THR A 250 -4.70 -20.19 18.38
C THR A 250 -5.05 -19.68 19.78
N ALA A 251 -6.11 -18.88 19.90
CA ALA A 251 -6.54 -18.28 21.16
C ALA A 251 -7.50 -19.14 22.02
N ARG A 252 -7.74 -20.40 21.67
CA ARG A 252 -8.58 -21.33 22.45
C ARG A 252 -8.23 -21.46 23.94
N PRO A 253 -6.97 -21.32 24.40
CA PRO A 253 -6.67 -21.39 25.83
C PRO A 253 -7.43 -20.34 26.66
N THR A 254 -7.90 -19.25 26.05
CA THR A 254 -8.54 -18.12 26.74
C THR A 254 -10.03 -18.00 26.49
N GLN A 255 -10.58 -18.91 25.68
CA GLN A 255 -12.00 -18.98 25.35
C GLN A 255 -12.70 -19.93 26.31
N LYS A 256 -13.80 -19.46 26.91
CA LYS A 256 -14.72 -20.29 27.68
C LYS A 256 -15.39 -21.32 26.76
N TYR A 257 -15.87 -20.89 25.61
CA TYR A 257 -16.42 -21.77 24.58
C TYR A 257 -15.48 -21.83 23.38
N LYS A 258 -14.63 -22.85 23.35
CA LYS A 258 -13.50 -22.92 22.42
C LYS A 258 -13.93 -23.06 20.95
N PHE A 259 -13.39 -22.20 20.08
CA PHE A 259 -13.45 -22.37 18.63
C PHE A 259 -12.72 -23.65 18.22
N ARG A 260 -13.35 -24.59 17.50
CA ARG A 260 -12.80 -25.96 17.38
C ARG A 260 -11.88 -26.20 16.18
N HIS A 261 -11.85 -25.28 15.21
CA HIS A 261 -11.34 -25.59 13.87
C HIS A 261 -9.94 -25.07 13.60
N ALA A 262 -9.00 -25.98 13.32
CA ALA A 262 -7.63 -25.64 12.93
C ALA A 262 -7.56 -25.15 11.47
N VAL A 263 -8.15 -23.99 11.18
CA VAL A 263 -8.45 -23.53 9.80
C VAL A 263 -7.27 -23.62 8.85
N GLN A 264 -6.06 -23.23 9.28
CA GLN A 264 -4.85 -23.34 8.44
C GLN A 264 -4.54 -24.79 8.00
N LYS A 265 -4.71 -25.76 8.91
CA LYS A 265 -4.46 -27.20 8.62
C LYS A 265 -5.59 -27.82 7.80
N LEU A 266 -6.83 -27.37 8.02
CA LEU A 266 -8.01 -27.91 7.34
C LEU A 266 -8.07 -27.46 5.87
N PHE A 267 -7.65 -26.23 5.58
CA PHE A 267 -7.92 -25.61 4.29
C PHE A 267 -6.69 -25.32 3.42
N SER A 268 -5.46 -25.53 3.91
CA SER A 268 -4.19 -25.38 3.15
C SER A 268 -4.17 -24.16 2.21
N SER A 269 -4.39 -22.95 2.76
CA SER A 269 -4.46 -21.70 1.99
C SER A 269 -5.54 -21.65 0.88
N GLY A 270 -6.58 -22.48 0.99
CA GLY A 270 -7.72 -22.55 0.08
C GLY A 270 -7.68 -23.72 -0.92
N HIS A 271 -6.53 -24.39 -1.06
CA HIS A 271 -6.33 -25.40 -2.12
C HIS A 271 -7.15 -26.68 -1.91
N THR A 272 -7.69 -26.91 -0.70
CA THR A 272 -8.54 -28.08 -0.43
C THR A 272 -10.02 -27.84 -0.74
N ILE A 273 -10.43 -26.59 -0.97
CA ILE A 273 -11.84 -26.21 -1.19
C ILE A 273 -12.09 -25.53 -2.53
N PHE A 274 -11.04 -25.04 -3.19
CA PHE A 274 -11.12 -24.43 -4.51
C PHE A 274 -10.27 -25.22 -5.49
N ASN A 275 -10.87 -25.60 -6.63
CA ASN A 275 -10.15 -26.20 -7.74
C ASN A 275 -9.27 -25.16 -8.46
N GLU A 276 -9.71 -23.91 -8.48
CA GLU A 276 -9.05 -22.80 -9.14
C GLU A 276 -9.09 -21.54 -8.27
N MET A 277 -7.99 -20.80 -8.25
CA MET A 277 -7.88 -19.50 -7.60
C MET A 277 -7.04 -18.55 -8.44
N VAL A 278 -7.34 -17.26 -8.38
CA VAL A 278 -6.51 -16.25 -9.03
C VAL A 278 -5.26 -16.03 -8.18
N GLU A 279 -4.13 -16.47 -8.71
CA GLU A 279 -2.82 -16.24 -8.10
C GLU A 279 -2.47 -14.74 -8.08
N PRO A 280 -1.75 -14.27 -7.05
CA PRO A 280 -1.37 -12.88 -6.96
C PRO A 280 -0.40 -12.52 -8.10
N LYS A 281 -0.89 -11.72 -9.05
CA LYS A 281 -0.03 -11.07 -10.04
C LYS A 281 0.83 -10.01 -9.34
N LYS A 282 2.15 -10.08 -9.55
CA LYS A 282 3.06 -9.04 -9.08
C LYS A 282 2.78 -7.75 -9.86
N THR A 283 2.94 -6.60 -9.20
CA THR A 283 2.85 -5.29 -9.86
C THR A 283 3.84 -5.30 -11.03
N PRO A 284 3.48 -4.93 -12.29
CA PRO A 284 4.41 -4.96 -13.42
C PRO A 284 5.48 -3.89 -13.25
N LEU A 285 6.56 -3.94 -14.04
CA LEU A 285 7.61 -2.91 -13.99
C LEU A 285 7.24 -1.79 -14.96
N MET A 286 7.42 -0.54 -14.55
CA MET A 286 7.27 0.61 -15.45
C MET A 286 8.35 0.56 -16.54
N PRO A 287 7.99 0.77 -17.82
CA PRO A 287 8.97 0.85 -18.90
C PRO A 287 10.02 1.92 -18.61
N VAL A 288 11.29 1.62 -18.92
CA VAL A 288 12.43 2.50 -18.60
C VAL A 288 12.28 3.87 -19.25
N GLU A 289 11.89 3.92 -20.52
CA GLU A 289 11.65 5.18 -21.24
C GLU A 289 10.58 6.03 -20.56
N THR A 290 9.46 5.41 -20.17
CA THR A 290 8.40 6.10 -19.41
C THR A 290 8.93 6.61 -18.07
N ALA A 291 9.70 5.80 -17.35
CA ALA A 291 10.26 6.16 -16.05
C ALA A 291 11.20 7.37 -16.16
N LEU A 292 12.13 7.34 -17.12
CA LEU A 292 13.11 8.39 -17.35
C LEU A 292 12.46 9.66 -17.89
N HIS A 293 11.47 9.56 -18.79
CA HIS A 293 10.67 10.70 -19.23
C HIS A 293 10.00 11.37 -18.03
N THR A 294 9.31 10.58 -17.21
CA THR A 294 8.58 11.06 -16.02
C THR A 294 9.52 11.76 -15.03
N LEU A 295 10.69 11.18 -14.77
CA LEU A 295 11.72 11.77 -13.92
C LEU A 295 12.27 13.08 -14.49
N SER A 296 12.60 13.09 -15.78
CA SER A 296 13.11 14.26 -16.48
C SER A 296 12.10 15.42 -16.45
N SER A 297 10.83 15.14 -16.74
CA SER A 297 9.77 16.15 -16.68
C SER A 297 9.53 16.68 -15.27
N ALA A 298 9.62 15.82 -14.25
CA ALA A 298 9.49 16.25 -12.85
C ALA A 298 10.63 17.18 -12.44
N LEU A 299 11.87 16.83 -12.78
CA LEU A 299 13.05 17.68 -12.57
C LEU A 299 12.91 19.02 -13.30
N HIS A 300 12.49 18.99 -14.56
CA HIS A 300 12.30 20.19 -15.37
C HIS A 300 11.23 21.11 -14.75
N PHE A 301 10.08 20.56 -14.35
CA PHE A 301 9.02 21.36 -13.75
C PHE A 301 9.50 22.09 -12.49
N ILE A 302 10.15 21.37 -11.58
CA ILE A 302 10.60 21.95 -10.31
C ILE A 302 11.68 23.02 -10.55
N ARG A 303 12.65 22.71 -11.42
CA ARG A 303 13.74 23.62 -11.75
C ARG A 303 13.26 24.92 -12.39
N THR A 304 12.31 24.82 -13.32
CA THR A 304 11.85 25.97 -14.10
C THR A 304 10.81 26.79 -13.35
N TYR A 305 9.88 26.13 -12.65
CA TYR A 305 8.68 26.77 -12.11
C TYR A 305 8.60 26.80 -10.58
N GLY A 306 9.32 25.94 -9.86
CA GLY A 306 9.13 25.75 -8.41
C GLY A 306 9.22 27.06 -7.59
N LEU A 307 10.33 27.77 -7.73
CA LEU A 307 10.58 29.04 -7.02
C LEU A 307 9.58 30.13 -7.43
N ALA A 308 9.44 30.35 -8.74
CA ALA A 308 8.54 31.38 -9.27
C ALA A 308 7.08 31.11 -8.88
N LEU A 309 6.67 29.85 -8.81
CA LEU A 309 5.32 29.45 -8.39
C LEU A 309 5.08 29.73 -6.90
N ARG A 310 6.07 29.48 -6.02
CA ARG A 310 5.98 29.87 -4.61
C ARG A 310 5.87 31.38 -4.44
N GLU A 311 6.72 32.14 -5.13
CA GLU A 311 6.69 33.61 -5.09
C GLU A 311 5.36 34.16 -5.58
N TYR A 312 4.84 33.61 -6.68
CA TYR A 312 3.54 34.00 -7.23
C TYR A 312 2.39 33.68 -6.25
N LEU A 313 2.39 32.50 -5.62
CA LEU A 313 1.41 32.15 -4.59
C LEU A 313 1.46 33.10 -3.39
N SER A 314 2.65 33.50 -2.95
CA SER A 314 2.81 34.44 -1.84
C SER A 314 2.19 35.81 -2.19
N SER A 315 2.43 36.30 -3.42
CA SER A 315 1.83 37.54 -3.92
C SER A 315 0.30 37.44 -4.02
N LEU A 316 -0.23 36.35 -4.57
CA LEU A 316 -1.68 36.11 -4.65
C LEU A 316 -2.34 36.05 -3.27
N ASN A 317 -1.68 35.44 -2.29
CA ASN A 317 -2.15 35.40 -0.91
C ASN A 317 -2.22 36.82 -0.31
N LYS A 318 -1.22 37.67 -0.55
CA LYS A 318 -1.22 39.06 -0.07
C LYS A 318 -2.37 39.86 -0.69
N GLU A 319 -2.58 39.75 -2.00
CA GLU A 319 -3.68 40.44 -2.67
C GLU A 319 -5.06 39.94 -2.23
N GLU A 320 -5.25 38.62 -2.15
CA GLU A 320 -6.51 38.05 -1.68
C GLU A 320 -6.82 38.48 -0.24
N ARG A 321 -5.82 38.53 0.65
CA ARG A 321 -5.98 39.06 2.01
C ARG A 321 -6.36 40.53 2.01
N ALA A 322 -5.73 41.36 1.17
CA ALA A 322 -6.05 42.78 1.07
C ALA A 322 -7.52 42.99 0.67
N ILE A 323 -7.98 42.25 -0.35
CA ILE A 323 -9.36 42.29 -0.85
C ILE A 323 -10.36 41.80 0.21
N ILE A 324 -10.04 40.74 0.94
CA ILE A 324 -10.90 40.21 2.01
C ILE A 324 -11.02 41.23 3.15
N ASN A 325 -9.90 41.81 3.59
CA ASN A 325 -9.88 42.77 4.68
C ASN A 325 -10.65 44.06 4.35
N SER A 326 -10.70 44.47 3.07
CA SER A 326 -11.45 45.65 2.64
C SER A 326 -12.98 45.48 2.58
N ASN A 327 -13.49 44.25 2.45
CA ASN A 327 -14.93 43.98 2.25
C ASN A 327 -15.64 43.37 3.49
N GLY A 328 -14.93 43.09 4.58
CA GLY A 328 -15.50 42.63 5.85
C GLY A 328 -15.91 41.13 5.90
N ALA A 329 -15.98 40.58 7.12
CA ALA A 329 -16.04 39.12 7.35
C ALA A 329 -17.34 38.41 6.92
N ARG A 330 -18.48 39.12 6.83
CA ARG A 330 -19.79 38.53 6.46
C ARG A 330 -19.94 38.35 4.94
N GLU A 331 -19.35 39.26 4.15
CA GLU A 331 -19.34 39.16 2.68
C GLU A 331 -18.33 38.13 2.16
N HIS A 332 -17.43 37.63 3.02
CA HIS A 332 -16.38 36.66 2.69
C HIS A 332 -16.89 35.30 2.20
N ILE A 333 -17.95 34.77 2.84
CA ILE A 333 -18.45 33.41 2.53
C ILE A 333 -19.18 33.40 1.18
N ASP A 334 -19.93 34.47 0.89
CA ASP A 334 -20.81 34.53 -0.28
C ASP A 334 -20.07 34.97 -1.56
N ASN A 335 -18.97 35.75 -1.44
CA ASN A 335 -18.24 36.33 -2.58
C ASN A 335 -16.85 35.72 -2.83
N PHE A 336 -16.51 34.58 -2.22
CA PHE A 336 -15.16 34.04 -2.25
C PHE A 336 -14.57 33.85 -3.67
N ILE A 337 -15.35 33.30 -4.59
CA ILE A 337 -14.93 33.07 -5.99
C ILE A 337 -14.55 34.39 -6.66
N LYS A 338 -15.32 35.45 -6.39
CA LYS A 338 -15.07 36.79 -6.92
C LYS A 338 -13.76 37.37 -6.39
N TYR A 339 -13.45 37.19 -5.11
CA TYR A 339 -12.19 37.67 -4.54
C TYR A 339 -10.97 36.95 -5.10
N GLN A 340 -11.09 35.66 -5.39
CA GLN A 340 -10.02 34.90 -6.05
C GLN A 340 -9.77 35.38 -7.48
N LEU A 341 -10.85 35.64 -8.23
CA LEU A 341 -10.76 36.20 -9.58
C LEU A 341 -10.07 37.58 -9.55
N MET A 342 -10.49 38.46 -8.65
CA MET A 342 -9.86 39.77 -8.46
C MET A 342 -8.39 39.67 -8.06
N ALA A 343 -8.04 38.79 -7.11
CA ALA A 343 -6.66 38.60 -6.69
C ALA A 343 -5.78 38.10 -7.84
N PHE A 344 -6.32 37.18 -8.67
CA PHE A 344 -5.63 36.67 -9.85
C PHE A 344 -5.40 37.76 -10.89
N GLU A 345 -6.42 38.54 -11.23
CA GLU A 345 -6.34 39.64 -12.20
C GLU A 345 -5.39 40.75 -11.73
N ASN A 346 -5.32 41.00 -10.42
CA ASN A 346 -4.47 42.04 -9.84
C ASN A 346 -3.02 41.61 -9.59
N THR A 347 -2.70 40.32 -9.66
CA THR A 347 -1.34 39.83 -9.38
C THR A 347 -0.59 39.51 -10.67
N SER A 348 0.52 40.20 -10.91
CA SER A 348 1.39 39.94 -12.06
C SER A 348 1.99 38.53 -12.02
N ILE A 349 1.82 37.78 -13.11
CA ILE A 349 2.42 36.46 -13.29
C ILE A 349 3.93 36.63 -13.58
N PRO A 350 4.83 35.99 -12.83
CA PRO A 350 6.27 36.00 -13.12
C PRO A 350 6.59 35.43 -14.50
N ALA A 351 7.56 36.02 -15.20
CA ALA A 351 7.92 35.62 -16.57
C ALA A 351 8.31 34.13 -16.69
N ALA A 352 8.90 33.55 -15.65
CA ALA A 352 9.26 32.14 -15.61
C ALA A 352 8.04 31.19 -15.67
N LEU A 353 6.82 31.67 -15.36
CA LEU A 353 5.59 30.90 -15.40
C LEU A 353 4.78 31.09 -16.70
N ASN A 354 5.25 31.93 -17.63
CA ASN A 354 4.54 32.22 -18.88
C ASN A 354 4.21 30.96 -19.68
N ASP A 355 5.15 30.00 -19.70
CA ASP A 355 5.02 28.74 -20.43
C ASP A 355 3.92 27.82 -19.87
N LEU A 356 3.50 28.03 -18.60
CA LEU A 356 2.38 27.30 -18.02
C LEU A 356 1.02 27.84 -18.49
N ASN A 357 0.96 29.03 -19.10
CA ASN A 357 -0.25 29.72 -19.51
C ASN A 357 -1.33 29.69 -18.41
N LEU A 358 -1.04 30.36 -17.29
CA LEU A 358 -1.95 30.36 -16.13
C LEU A 358 -3.23 31.16 -16.45
N THR A 359 -4.39 30.51 -16.40
CA THR A 359 -5.68 31.12 -16.80
C THR A 359 -6.59 31.52 -15.65
N SER A 360 -6.44 30.89 -14.49
CA SER A 360 -7.28 31.17 -13.32
C SER A 360 -6.64 30.73 -12.03
N TRP A 361 -7.12 31.29 -10.91
CA TRP A 361 -6.69 30.87 -9.58
C TRP A 361 -7.21 29.46 -9.20
N ARG A 362 -8.54 29.27 -9.27
CA ARG A 362 -9.23 28.03 -8.85
C ARG A 362 -9.85 27.32 -10.05
N ARG A 363 -10.04 26.01 -9.91
CA ARG A 363 -10.82 25.20 -10.85
C ARG A 363 -12.34 25.47 -10.73
N GLU A 364 -13.02 25.48 -11.87
CA GLU A 364 -14.48 25.72 -11.99
C GLU A 364 -15.36 24.49 -11.68
N SER A 365 -14.87 23.24 -11.83
CA SER A 365 -15.67 22.01 -11.64
C SER A 365 -15.04 20.94 -10.72
N GLU A 366 -15.88 20.06 -10.15
CA GLU A 366 -15.47 18.95 -9.29
C GLU A 366 -14.95 17.72 -10.06
N ASN A 367 -15.48 17.46 -11.26
CA ASN A 367 -15.01 16.43 -12.21
C ASN A 367 -14.40 17.15 -13.42
N TYR A 368 -13.22 16.74 -13.88
CA TYR A 368 -12.58 17.40 -15.03
C TYR A 368 -11.68 16.48 -15.85
N LYS A 369 -11.72 16.71 -17.16
CA LYS A 369 -10.74 16.32 -18.17
C LYS A 369 -10.18 17.65 -18.69
N ASN A 370 -8.89 17.92 -18.52
CA ASN A 370 -8.27 19.16 -19.00
C ASN A 370 -7.28 18.77 -20.09
N ASP A 371 -7.60 19.05 -21.35
CA ASP A 371 -6.69 18.83 -22.49
C ASP A 371 -5.41 19.68 -22.42
N PHE A 372 -5.34 20.62 -21.48
CA PHE A 372 -4.25 21.56 -21.22
C PHE A 372 -3.97 22.51 -22.39
N SER A 373 -4.78 22.51 -23.46
CA SER A 373 -4.55 23.32 -24.65
C SER A 373 -4.75 24.81 -24.39
N ASP A 374 -5.70 25.13 -23.51
CA ASP A 374 -6.03 26.51 -23.15
C ASP A 374 -5.21 27.03 -21.96
N GLY A 375 -4.25 26.23 -21.46
CA GLY A 375 -3.48 26.53 -20.25
C GLY A 375 -4.01 25.84 -18.99
N ILE A 376 -3.44 26.21 -17.83
CA ILE A 376 -3.77 25.56 -16.55
C ILE A 376 -4.14 26.57 -15.46
N SER A 377 -4.94 26.16 -14.48
CA SER A 377 -5.16 26.96 -13.28
C SER A 377 -3.97 26.86 -12.32
N VAL A 378 -3.81 27.87 -11.45
CA VAL A 378 -2.82 27.84 -10.36
C VAL A 378 -2.99 26.59 -9.50
N ALA A 379 -4.24 26.22 -9.16
CA ALA A 379 -4.52 24.98 -8.43
C ALA A 379 -4.05 23.71 -9.16
N THR A 380 -4.02 23.70 -10.49
CA THR A 380 -3.49 22.59 -11.29
C THR A 380 -1.97 22.59 -11.30
N ALA A 381 -1.32 23.76 -11.41
CA ALA A 381 0.12 23.91 -11.26
C ALA A 381 0.60 23.40 -9.87
N VAL A 382 -0.14 23.69 -8.80
CA VAL A 382 0.14 23.14 -7.45
C VAL A 382 0.08 21.60 -7.45
N ARG A 383 -0.92 20.98 -8.09
CA ARG A 383 -1.01 19.51 -8.21
C ARG A 383 0.19 18.92 -8.94
N ILE A 384 0.63 19.57 -10.03
CA ILE A 384 1.80 19.16 -10.81
C ILE A 384 3.07 19.30 -9.97
N TYR A 385 3.21 20.35 -9.15
CA TYR A 385 4.36 20.52 -8.26
C TYR A 385 4.42 19.40 -7.19
N ILE A 386 3.27 19.10 -6.56
CA ILE A 386 3.14 18.00 -5.59
C ILE A 386 3.56 16.68 -6.23
N ALA A 387 3.04 16.37 -7.42
CA ALA A 387 3.38 15.16 -8.15
C ALA A 387 4.87 15.10 -8.51
N SER A 388 5.46 16.22 -8.95
CA SER A 388 6.88 16.30 -9.33
C SER A 388 7.78 15.94 -8.14
N ILE A 389 7.57 16.57 -6.99
CA ILE A 389 8.38 16.31 -5.78
C ILE A 389 8.14 14.88 -5.28
N TRP A 390 6.89 14.39 -5.32
CA TRP A 390 6.58 13.02 -4.96
C TRP A 390 7.33 12.02 -5.85
N ILE A 391 7.37 12.24 -7.17
CA ILE A 391 8.07 11.39 -8.15
C ILE A 391 9.56 11.36 -7.83
N LEU A 392 10.21 12.50 -7.58
CA LEU A 392 11.64 12.54 -7.23
C LEU A 392 11.91 11.76 -5.95
N ILE A 393 11.20 12.09 -4.86
CA ILE A 393 11.43 11.44 -3.57
C ILE A 393 11.15 9.93 -3.67
N ALA A 394 10.05 9.52 -4.31
CA ALA A 394 9.72 8.10 -4.46
C ALA A 394 10.75 7.33 -5.29
N SER A 395 11.34 7.98 -6.29
CA SER A 395 12.32 7.35 -7.17
C SER A 395 13.71 7.27 -6.56
N PHE A 396 14.13 8.24 -5.74
CA PHE A 396 15.48 8.25 -5.14
C PHE A 396 15.55 7.64 -3.74
N SER A 397 14.44 7.59 -2.98
CA SER A 397 14.43 6.97 -1.63
C SER A 397 14.01 5.51 -1.62
N ALA A 398 13.40 5.03 -2.71
CA ALA A 398 12.74 3.73 -2.80
C ALA A 398 11.72 3.46 -1.67
N ALA A 399 11.18 4.48 -1.01
CA ALA A 399 10.35 4.29 0.18
C ALA A 399 8.92 3.79 -0.14
N ARG A 400 8.24 3.26 0.88
CA ARG A 400 6.83 2.83 0.78
C ARG A 400 5.92 4.07 0.79
N THR A 401 4.76 3.98 0.13
CA THR A 401 3.74 5.06 0.11
C THR A 401 3.42 5.58 1.51
N THR A 402 3.28 4.68 2.50
CA THR A 402 2.99 5.08 3.88
C THR A 402 4.11 5.92 4.48
N SER A 403 5.38 5.54 4.27
CA SER A 403 6.53 6.29 4.79
C SER A 403 6.61 7.68 4.17
N LEU A 404 6.38 7.77 2.85
CA LEU A 404 6.38 9.04 2.11
C LEU A 404 5.23 9.97 2.52
N LEU A 405 4.01 9.43 2.68
CA LEU A 405 2.86 10.23 3.16
C LEU A 405 3.07 10.78 4.57
N THR A 406 3.94 10.13 5.36
CA THR A 406 4.21 10.53 6.75
C THR A 406 5.51 11.32 6.93
N LEU A 407 6.15 11.75 5.83
CA LEU A 407 7.32 12.62 5.89
C LEU A 407 6.97 13.91 6.63
N ARG A 408 7.80 14.27 7.61
CA ARG A 408 7.72 15.57 8.28
C ARG A 408 8.30 16.66 7.39
N ARG A 409 7.91 17.92 7.60
CA ARG A 409 8.41 19.02 6.77
C ARG A 409 9.92 19.24 6.91
N ASN A 410 10.47 18.96 8.09
CA ASN A 410 11.91 18.99 8.34
C ASN A 410 12.67 17.69 7.94
N CYS A 411 12.12 16.87 7.05
CA CYS A 411 12.72 15.58 6.70
C CYS A 411 14.01 15.67 5.89
N PHE A 412 14.33 16.81 5.29
CA PHE A 412 15.56 17.00 4.52
C PHE A 412 16.67 17.46 5.44
N VAL A 413 17.72 16.66 5.60
CA VAL A 413 18.85 16.99 6.48
C VAL A 413 20.19 16.83 5.78
N GLN A 414 21.15 17.66 6.15
CA GLN A 414 22.55 17.48 5.78
C GLN A 414 23.27 16.80 6.94
N SER A 415 23.96 15.71 6.65
CA SER A 415 24.74 14.96 7.63
C SER A 415 25.90 15.84 8.13
N PRO A 416 26.05 16.02 9.45
CA PRO A 416 27.15 16.80 10.01
C PRO A 416 28.50 16.07 9.93
N ILE A 417 28.50 14.77 9.56
CA ILE A 417 29.69 13.92 9.56
C ILE A 417 30.41 14.01 8.22
N ASP A 418 29.68 13.85 7.11
CA ASP A 418 30.22 13.77 5.76
C ASP A 418 29.70 14.88 4.82
N GLY A 419 28.77 15.71 5.28
CA GLY A 419 28.18 16.79 4.49
C GLY A 419 27.21 16.32 3.41
N LEU A 420 26.88 15.01 3.36
CA LEU A 420 25.94 14.44 2.41
C LEU A 420 24.49 14.71 2.82
N PHE A 421 23.56 14.54 1.89
CA PHE A 421 22.15 14.89 2.09
C PHE A 421 21.29 13.65 2.26
N ASP A 422 20.45 13.67 3.29
CA ASP A 422 19.57 12.58 3.66
C ASP A 422 18.10 13.02 3.72
N LEU A 423 17.24 12.05 3.49
CA LEU A 423 15.83 12.08 3.81
C LEU A 423 15.56 11.26 5.08
N ILE A 424 15.02 11.91 6.11
CA ILE A 424 14.53 11.26 7.33
C ILE A 424 13.17 10.64 7.06
N LEU A 425 13.13 9.31 7.09
CA LEU A 425 11.93 8.50 6.88
C LEU A 425 11.57 7.75 8.16
N ARG A 426 10.29 7.48 8.36
CA ARG A 426 9.83 6.55 9.39
C ARG A 426 9.53 5.19 8.76
N ILE A 427 10.25 4.17 9.18
CA ILE A 427 10.05 2.77 8.77
C ILE A 427 9.84 1.86 9.99
N PRO A 428 9.21 0.69 9.85
CA PRO A 428 9.12 -0.26 10.95
C PRO A 428 10.51 -0.75 11.39
N LYS A 429 10.82 -0.67 12.69
CA LYS A 429 12.10 -1.08 13.32
C LYS A 429 12.48 -2.55 13.09
N SER A 430 11.48 -3.38 12.79
CA SER A 430 11.66 -4.68 12.12
C SER A 430 10.33 -5.08 11.48
N SER A 431 10.32 -6.12 10.63
CA SER A 431 9.07 -6.67 10.08
C SER A 431 8.09 -7.17 11.16
N GLU A 432 8.56 -7.33 12.40
CA GLU A 432 7.83 -7.92 13.52
C GLU A 432 7.51 -6.94 14.68
N ARG A 433 8.21 -5.80 14.79
CA ARG A 433 8.04 -4.81 15.87
C ARG A 433 7.20 -3.60 15.47
N TRP A 434 6.58 -2.98 16.47
CA TRP A 434 5.56 -1.93 16.33
C TRP A 434 6.18 -0.54 16.17
N GLU A 435 7.26 -0.27 16.91
CA GLU A 435 7.98 1.00 16.88
C GLU A 435 8.47 1.32 15.48
N LEU A 436 8.18 2.54 15.02
CA LEU A 436 8.85 3.07 13.86
C LEU A 436 10.19 3.63 14.29
N GLU A 437 11.21 3.35 13.51
CA GLU A 437 12.48 4.02 13.61
C GLU A 437 12.54 5.13 12.57
N GLU A 438 13.08 6.26 13.00
CA GLU A 438 13.57 7.28 12.08
C GLU A 438 14.87 6.77 11.49
N VAL A 439 14.90 6.71 10.16
CA VAL A 439 16.05 6.27 9.38
C VAL A 439 16.41 7.32 8.37
N HIS A 440 17.70 7.40 8.08
CA HIS A 440 18.25 8.28 7.08
C HIS A 440 18.42 7.51 5.77
N ARG A 441 17.98 8.09 4.66
CA ARG A 441 18.23 7.56 3.31
C ARG A 441 18.89 8.65 2.47
N PRO A 442 20.06 8.36 1.85
CA PRO A 442 20.75 9.37 1.07
C PRO A 442 19.92 9.75 -0.14
N ILE A 443 19.98 11.03 -0.47
CA ILE A 443 19.35 11.63 -1.64
C ILE A 443 20.37 12.52 -2.35
N PRO A 444 20.22 12.74 -3.67
CA PRO A 444 21.01 13.74 -4.36
C PRO A 444 20.82 15.15 -3.74
N ASP A 445 21.88 15.95 -3.76
CA ASP A 445 21.88 17.37 -3.36
C ASP A 445 20.75 18.16 -4.04
N LEU A 446 20.52 17.92 -5.33
CA LEU A 446 19.44 18.54 -6.08
C LEU A 446 18.05 18.20 -5.52
N VAL A 447 17.85 16.96 -5.08
CA VAL A 447 16.57 16.53 -4.48
C VAL A 447 16.40 17.16 -3.10
N TYR A 448 17.50 17.37 -2.36
CA TYR A 448 17.50 18.10 -1.10
C TYR A 448 17.07 19.57 -1.29
N ASP A 449 17.71 20.29 -2.21
CA ASP A 449 17.40 21.71 -2.49
C ASP A 449 15.95 21.89 -2.95
N TYR A 450 15.50 21.04 -3.88
CA TYR A 450 14.12 21.03 -4.35
C TYR A 450 13.12 20.65 -3.27
N GLY A 451 13.51 19.75 -2.37
CA GLY A 451 12.73 19.38 -1.20
C GLY A 451 12.54 20.54 -0.23
N LEU A 452 13.60 21.31 0.04
CA LEU A 452 13.54 22.51 0.90
C LEU A 452 12.66 23.60 0.29
N GLU A 453 12.79 23.85 -1.01
CA GLU A 453 11.96 24.83 -1.72
C GLU A 453 10.48 24.40 -1.71
N PHE A 454 10.20 23.10 -1.85
CA PHE A 454 8.84 22.58 -1.70
C PHE A 454 8.33 22.68 -0.26
N ALA A 455 9.18 22.44 0.76
CA ALA A 455 8.81 22.64 2.15
C ALA A 455 8.42 24.11 2.44
N ALA A 456 9.19 25.07 1.90
CA ALA A 456 8.87 26.49 1.98
C ALA A 456 7.54 26.81 1.26
N PHE A 457 7.30 26.20 0.10
CA PHE A 457 6.03 26.32 -0.62
C PHE A 457 4.83 25.82 0.20
N VAL A 458 4.99 24.70 0.91
CA VAL A 458 3.97 24.17 1.82
C VAL A 458 3.70 25.15 2.96
N CYS A 459 4.74 25.78 3.54
CA CYS A 459 4.57 26.84 4.54
C CYS A 459 3.72 27.99 4.01
N GLU A 460 3.95 28.48 2.79
CA GLU A 460 3.15 29.57 2.20
C GLU A 460 1.65 29.20 2.08
N ILE A 461 1.34 27.93 1.75
CA ILE A 461 -0.06 27.44 1.68
C ILE A 461 -0.70 27.35 3.07
N GLU A 462 0.06 26.96 4.08
CA GLU A 462 -0.43 26.87 5.46
C GLU A 462 -0.56 28.27 6.10
N ASP A 463 0.42 29.14 5.88
CA ASP A 463 0.41 30.53 6.29
C ASP A 463 -0.76 31.27 5.69
N ARG A 464 -1.11 31.00 4.43
CA ARG A 464 -2.33 31.48 3.78
C ARG A 464 -3.59 31.17 4.57
N ARG A 465 -3.61 30.15 5.44
CA ARG A 465 -4.75 29.81 6.32
C ARG A 465 -4.51 30.14 7.79
N SER A 466 -3.43 30.87 8.08
CA SER A 466 -2.97 31.16 9.44
C SER A 466 -2.69 29.89 10.26
N LEU A 467 -2.21 28.84 9.58
CA LEU A 467 -1.85 27.56 10.19
C LEU A 467 -0.34 27.53 10.43
N VAL A 468 0.12 28.14 11.53
CA VAL A 468 1.54 28.12 11.91
C VAL A 468 1.81 26.94 12.83
N CYS A 469 2.76 26.10 12.45
CA CYS A 469 3.07 24.85 13.15
C CYS A 469 4.56 24.51 13.00
N ASP A 470 5.12 23.87 14.03
CA ASP A 470 6.50 23.39 14.00
C ASP A 470 6.68 22.37 12.86
N ASP A 471 7.81 22.45 12.14
CA ASP A 471 8.12 21.58 11.01
C ASP A 471 8.19 20.09 11.41
N LYS A 472 8.49 19.79 12.68
CA LYS A 472 8.48 18.42 13.23
C LYS A 472 7.07 17.85 13.37
N GLU A 473 6.08 18.72 13.59
CA GLU A 473 4.69 18.34 13.79
C GLU A 473 3.89 18.28 12.48
N SER A 474 4.43 18.90 11.43
CA SER A 474 3.75 19.11 10.15
C SER A 474 4.22 18.13 9.09
N TYR A 475 3.30 17.67 8.25
CA TYR A 475 3.66 16.77 7.16
C TYR A 475 4.12 17.56 5.94
N LEU A 476 5.16 17.06 5.25
CA LEU A 476 5.59 17.62 3.97
C LEU A 476 4.44 17.54 2.93
N PHE A 477 3.77 16.40 2.88
CA PHE A 477 2.56 16.20 2.09
C PHE A 477 1.33 16.28 2.99
N THR A 478 0.97 17.49 3.35
CA THR A 478 -0.16 17.82 4.22
C THR A 478 -1.49 17.84 3.46
N ARG A 479 -2.60 17.62 4.18
CA ARG A 479 -3.95 17.65 3.60
C ARG A 479 -4.39 19.05 3.15
N THR A 480 -3.72 20.10 3.61
CA THR A 480 -3.93 21.48 3.14
C THR A 480 -3.60 21.66 1.65
N LEU A 481 -2.76 20.79 1.08
CA LEU A 481 -2.40 20.77 -0.34
C LEU A 481 -3.54 20.30 -1.26
N ASN A 482 -4.63 19.73 -0.73
CA ASN A 482 -5.79 19.40 -1.55
C ASN A 482 -6.37 20.69 -2.15
N ALA A 483 -6.75 20.69 -3.43
CA ALA A 483 -7.31 21.86 -4.13
C ALA A 483 -8.54 22.47 -3.44
N ARG A 484 -9.32 21.68 -2.68
CA ARG A 484 -10.45 22.19 -1.86
C ARG A 484 -9.99 22.88 -0.56
N SER A 485 -8.72 22.73 -0.19
CA SER A 485 -8.12 23.12 1.08
C SER A 485 -6.96 24.11 0.93
N SER A 486 -6.45 24.33 -0.28
CA SER A 486 -5.47 25.38 -0.61
C SER A 486 -6.12 26.76 -0.76
N THR A 487 -7.46 26.81 -0.84
CA THR A 487 -8.22 28.05 -0.97
C THR A 487 -8.41 28.72 0.40
N ALA A 488 -8.19 30.02 0.45
CA ALA A 488 -8.21 30.79 1.69
C ALA A 488 -9.61 30.95 2.32
N SER A 489 -10.68 30.51 1.64
CA SER A 489 -12.08 30.53 2.11
C SER A 489 -12.35 29.90 3.47
N THR A 490 -11.37 29.21 4.05
CA THR A 490 -11.45 28.57 5.36
C THR A 490 -10.70 29.31 6.47
N TYR A 491 -10.33 30.58 6.27
CA TYR A 491 -9.69 31.46 7.27
C TYR A 491 -10.31 31.43 8.68
N THR A 492 -11.59 31.06 8.81
CA THR A 492 -12.37 31.22 10.04
C THR A 492 -12.69 29.93 10.78
N ARG A 493 -12.27 28.75 10.29
CA ARG A 493 -12.51 27.48 11.00
C ARG A 493 -11.19 26.93 11.54
N GLU A 494 -11.11 26.80 12.86
CA GLU A 494 -10.08 26.00 13.52
C GLU A 494 -10.00 24.62 12.89
N THR A 495 -8.79 24.22 12.48
CA THR A 495 -8.61 23.04 11.66
C THR A 495 -7.22 22.45 11.82
N ASN A 496 -7.17 21.15 12.14
CA ASN A 496 -5.92 20.39 12.28
C ASN A 496 -5.54 19.66 10.99
N GLU A 497 -5.96 20.18 9.83
CA GLU A 497 -5.69 19.52 8.54
C GLU A 497 -4.20 19.57 8.16
N HIS A 498 -3.46 20.58 8.63
CA HIS A 498 -1.99 20.66 8.50
C HIS A 498 -1.26 19.52 9.23
N GLN A 499 -1.87 19.02 10.31
CA GLN A 499 -1.40 17.88 11.10
C GLN A 499 -1.90 16.53 10.54
N LYS A 500 -2.46 16.51 9.33
CA LYS A 500 -2.92 15.28 8.67
C LYS A 500 -2.23 15.13 7.33
N ALA A 501 -1.76 13.92 7.05
CA ALA A 501 -1.20 13.57 5.76
C ALA A 501 -2.24 13.70 4.63
N LEU A 502 -1.76 14.03 3.44
CA LEU A 502 -2.51 14.02 2.19
C LEU A 502 -3.13 12.63 1.97
N SER A 503 -4.37 12.59 1.47
CA SER A 503 -4.99 11.30 1.16
C SER A 503 -4.35 10.66 -0.07
N ARG A 504 -4.32 9.33 -0.08
CA ARG A 504 -3.82 8.57 -1.24
C ARG A 504 -4.58 8.91 -2.53
N ASP A 505 -5.89 9.08 -2.46
CA ASP A 505 -6.70 9.40 -3.64
C ASP A 505 -6.36 10.79 -4.20
N ALA A 506 -6.11 11.78 -3.33
CA ALA A 506 -5.69 13.11 -3.77
C ALA A 506 -4.29 13.11 -4.38
N LEU A 507 -3.38 12.27 -3.87
CA LEU A 507 -2.08 12.05 -4.47
C LEU A 507 -2.18 11.37 -5.83
N ASP A 508 -3.00 10.32 -5.94
CA ASP A 508 -3.22 9.59 -7.21
C ASP A 508 -3.79 10.54 -8.28
N ASP A 509 -4.70 11.45 -7.91
CA ASP A 509 -5.18 12.55 -8.75
C ASP A 509 -4.06 13.48 -9.25
N CYS A 510 -3.12 13.84 -8.37
CA CYS A 510 -1.98 14.69 -8.71
C CYS A 510 -1.05 13.98 -9.70
N LEU A 511 -0.74 12.71 -9.43
CA LEU A 511 0.07 11.88 -10.32
C LEU A 511 -0.62 11.72 -11.69
N ASP A 512 -1.92 11.41 -11.71
CA ASP A 512 -2.65 11.23 -12.95
C ASP A 512 -2.67 12.52 -13.78
N THR A 513 -2.90 13.67 -13.13
CA THR A 513 -2.82 15.00 -13.78
C THR A 513 -1.42 15.24 -14.36
N PHE A 514 -0.37 14.89 -13.61
CA PHE A 514 1.02 15.06 -14.05
C PHE A 514 1.33 14.22 -15.29
N PHE A 515 0.99 12.92 -15.27
CA PHE A 515 1.22 12.04 -16.42
C PHE A 515 0.52 12.51 -17.68
N ASP A 516 -0.66 13.12 -17.52
CA ASP A 516 -1.40 13.71 -18.63
C ASP A 516 -0.77 15.01 -19.14
N TRP A 517 -0.38 15.89 -18.23
CA TRP A 517 0.25 17.18 -18.52
C TRP A 517 1.62 17.05 -19.20
N VAL A 518 2.47 16.12 -18.76
CA VAL A 518 3.80 15.89 -19.37
C VAL A 518 3.77 15.08 -20.66
N GLU A 519 2.57 14.76 -21.14
CA GLU A 519 2.35 13.92 -22.31
C GLU A 519 3.15 12.61 -22.25
N SER A 520 3.11 11.92 -21.10
CA SER A 520 3.90 10.70 -20.89
C SER A 520 3.67 9.67 -22.01
N PRO A 521 4.71 8.91 -22.44
CA PRO A 521 4.61 7.99 -23.56
C PRO A 521 3.39 7.07 -23.51
N VAL A 522 2.75 6.90 -24.65
CA VAL A 522 1.57 6.04 -24.84
C VAL A 522 2.02 4.75 -25.52
N ILE A 523 1.60 3.62 -24.97
CA ILE A 523 1.89 2.26 -25.45
C ILE A 523 0.55 1.64 -25.83
N ASP A 524 0.38 1.28 -27.10
CA ASP A 524 -0.86 0.69 -27.65
C ASP A 524 -2.14 1.48 -27.31
N GLY A 525 -2.07 2.81 -27.43
CA GLY A 525 -3.20 3.70 -27.11
C GLY A 525 -3.49 3.84 -25.61
N LYS A 526 -2.67 3.27 -24.73
CA LYS A 526 -2.79 3.36 -23.27
C LYS A 526 -1.61 4.13 -22.67
N ARG A 527 -1.84 4.89 -21.60
CA ARG A 527 -0.77 5.63 -20.88
C ARG A 527 -0.44 4.96 -19.57
N TRP A 528 0.83 4.97 -19.18
CA TRP A 528 1.27 4.36 -17.93
C TRP A 528 1.12 5.33 -16.75
N TYR A 529 0.01 5.26 -16.04
CA TYR A 529 -0.20 6.06 -14.84
C TYR A 529 0.46 5.38 -13.63
N ALA A 530 1.74 5.66 -13.40
CA ALA A 530 2.51 5.02 -12.35
C ALA A 530 2.01 5.40 -10.94
N ARG A 531 2.35 4.56 -9.97
CA ARG A 531 2.05 4.73 -8.53
C ARG A 531 3.34 4.57 -7.74
N THR A 532 3.37 4.97 -6.47
CA THR A 532 4.60 4.92 -5.63
C THR A 532 5.35 3.58 -5.71
N HIS A 533 4.62 2.47 -5.70
CA HIS A 533 5.23 1.14 -5.75
C HIS A 533 5.96 0.87 -7.07
N GLN A 534 5.53 1.47 -8.18
CA GLN A 534 6.21 1.38 -9.48
C GLN A 534 7.57 2.08 -9.44
N PHE A 535 7.64 3.28 -8.87
CA PHE A 535 8.91 4.00 -8.68
C PHE A 535 9.87 3.24 -7.75
N ARG A 536 9.35 2.67 -6.66
CA ARG A 536 10.14 1.81 -5.77
C ARG A 536 10.68 0.56 -6.47
N ARG A 537 9.88 -0.10 -7.33
CA ARG A 537 10.34 -1.25 -8.13
C ARG A 537 11.36 -0.83 -9.18
N PHE A 538 11.12 0.28 -9.86
CA PHE A 538 12.04 0.84 -10.85
C PHE A 538 13.41 1.14 -10.22
N PHE A 539 13.44 1.80 -9.05
CA PHE A 539 14.70 2.01 -8.30
C PHE A 539 15.40 0.70 -8.00
N ALA A 540 14.68 -0.31 -7.48
CA ALA A 540 15.31 -1.58 -7.10
C ALA A 540 15.94 -2.29 -8.30
N VAL A 541 15.24 -2.32 -9.44
CA VAL A 541 15.75 -2.90 -10.68
C VAL A 541 16.93 -2.09 -11.21
N LEU A 542 16.84 -0.77 -11.26
CA LEU A 542 17.93 0.08 -11.75
C LEU A 542 19.17 -0.01 -10.86
N TYR A 543 19.01 0.08 -9.55
CA TYR A 543 20.10 -0.02 -8.58
C TYR A 543 20.82 -1.36 -8.68
N PHE A 544 20.07 -2.46 -8.78
CA PHE A 544 20.63 -3.79 -8.96
C PHE A 544 21.46 -3.91 -10.24
N ASN A 545 20.94 -3.40 -11.37
CA ASN A 545 21.65 -3.41 -12.66
C ASN A 545 22.88 -2.49 -12.68
N LEU A 546 22.87 -1.38 -11.94
CA LEU A 546 24.00 -0.44 -11.90
C LEU A 546 25.12 -0.86 -10.94
N THR A 547 24.85 -1.81 -10.04
CA THR A 547 25.82 -2.30 -9.04
C THR A 547 26.34 -3.70 -9.35
N ASP A 548 26.05 -4.24 -10.55
CA ASP A 548 26.44 -5.59 -10.99
C ASP A 548 26.15 -6.69 -9.95
N GLY A 549 25.06 -6.52 -9.18
CA GLY A 549 24.65 -7.44 -8.12
C GLY A 549 25.42 -7.34 -6.80
N GLU A 550 26.47 -6.52 -6.70
CA GLU A 550 27.26 -6.33 -5.47
C GLU A 550 26.52 -5.47 -4.42
N GLY A 551 25.57 -4.62 -4.84
CA GLY A 551 24.86 -3.66 -3.98
C GLY A 551 23.63 -4.20 -3.24
N LEU A 552 23.55 -5.51 -2.98
CA LEU A 552 22.31 -6.15 -2.55
C LEU A 552 21.94 -5.84 -1.09
N ASP A 553 22.95 -5.74 -0.23
CA ASP A 553 22.79 -5.36 1.17
C ASP A 553 22.36 -3.89 1.29
N GLU A 554 22.96 -3.02 0.49
CA GLU A 554 22.61 -1.60 0.36
C GLU A 554 21.19 -1.46 -0.17
N LEU A 555 20.81 -2.22 -1.19
CA LEU A 555 19.45 -2.20 -1.72
C LEU A 555 18.44 -2.69 -0.68
N SER A 556 18.78 -3.74 0.09
CA SER A 556 17.95 -4.23 1.19
C SER A 556 17.78 -3.17 2.28
N TRP A 557 18.86 -2.46 2.60
CA TRP A 557 18.86 -1.33 3.51
C TRP A 557 17.97 -0.19 3.00
N PHE A 558 18.13 0.24 1.73
CA PHE A 558 17.27 1.24 1.10
C PHE A 558 15.79 0.87 1.20
N LEU A 559 15.46 -0.38 0.85
CA LEU A 559 14.10 -0.89 0.86
C LEU A 559 13.55 -1.11 2.29
N GLY A 560 14.39 -1.13 3.33
CA GLY A 560 13.97 -1.45 4.69
C GLY A 560 13.36 -2.85 4.73
N HIS A 561 14.08 -3.80 4.14
CA HIS A 561 13.75 -5.22 4.14
C HIS A 561 14.50 -5.91 5.27
N ALA A 562 13.77 -6.71 6.05
CA ALA A 562 14.35 -7.46 7.17
C ALA A 562 15.13 -8.71 6.71
N SER A 563 14.95 -9.12 5.45
CA SER A 563 15.72 -10.20 4.84
C SER A 563 15.99 -9.89 3.37
N LEU A 564 17.16 -10.32 2.89
CA LEU A 564 17.54 -10.20 1.48
C LEU A 564 16.54 -10.89 0.56
N ASP A 565 15.81 -11.92 1.00
CA ASP A 565 14.76 -12.59 0.20
C ASP A 565 13.67 -11.62 -0.28
N GLN A 566 13.31 -10.66 0.57
CA GLN A 566 12.35 -9.63 0.19
C GLN A 566 12.95 -8.69 -0.87
N THR A 567 14.26 -8.48 -0.86
CA THR A 567 15.00 -7.64 -1.82
C THR A 567 15.19 -8.37 -3.15
N PHE A 568 15.61 -9.64 -3.11
CA PHE A 568 15.70 -10.53 -4.26
C PHE A 568 14.34 -10.69 -4.96
N HIS A 569 13.26 -10.91 -4.22
CA HIS A 569 11.91 -11.04 -4.79
C HIS A 569 11.41 -9.75 -5.49
N TYR A 570 12.02 -8.59 -5.22
CA TYR A 570 11.75 -7.33 -5.93
C TYR A 570 12.53 -7.20 -7.24
N ALA A 571 13.78 -7.70 -7.29
CA ALA A 571 14.66 -7.66 -8.46
C ALA A 571 14.36 -8.77 -9.50
N GLU A 572 13.90 -9.94 -9.07
CA GLU A 572 13.73 -11.18 -9.86
C GLU A 572 12.75 -11.13 -11.06
N ILE A 573 11.99 -10.05 -11.29
CA ILE A 573 10.78 -10.12 -12.15
C ILE A 573 10.92 -9.30 -13.42
N ALA A 574 11.79 -9.81 -14.29
CA ALA A 574 11.52 -10.02 -15.71
C ALA A 574 12.59 -10.99 -16.21
N PRO A 575 12.42 -12.34 -16.17
CA PRO A 575 13.37 -13.20 -16.83
C PRO A 575 13.17 -13.08 -18.34
N THR A 576 13.70 -12.00 -18.92
CA THR A 576 14.21 -12.03 -20.29
C THR A 576 15.42 -12.97 -20.32
N ASP A 577 15.80 -13.43 -21.51
CA ASP A 577 16.97 -14.31 -21.71
C ASP A 577 18.24 -13.75 -21.03
N GLU A 578 18.33 -12.43 -20.89
CA GLU A 578 19.38 -11.66 -20.18
C GLU A 578 19.55 -12.01 -18.67
N TRP A 579 18.48 -12.38 -17.96
CA TRP A 579 18.58 -12.74 -16.53
C TRP A 579 19.00 -14.19 -16.30
N ILE A 580 18.68 -15.06 -17.25
CA ILE A 580 19.19 -16.43 -17.29
C ILE A 580 20.67 -16.36 -17.61
N GLU A 581 21.08 -15.50 -18.54
CA GLU A 581 22.49 -15.20 -18.82
C GLU A 581 23.22 -14.65 -17.59
N GLU A 582 22.65 -13.69 -16.85
CA GLU A 582 23.31 -13.16 -15.64
C GLU A 582 23.37 -14.17 -14.49
N ALA A 583 22.35 -15.02 -14.32
CA ALA A 583 22.41 -16.14 -13.36
C ALA A 583 23.51 -17.15 -13.75
N GLU A 584 23.73 -17.37 -15.04
CA GLU A 584 24.82 -18.21 -15.57
C GLU A 584 26.19 -17.56 -15.38
N LEU A 585 26.30 -16.23 -15.55
CA LEU A 585 27.52 -15.46 -15.28
C LEU A 585 27.87 -15.48 -13.78
N ALA A 586 26.89 -15.26 -12.90
CA ALA A 586 27.08 -15.36 -11.45
C ALA A 586 27.51 -16.78 -11.04
N LEU A 587 26.87 -17.82 -11.59
CA LEU A 587 27.25 -19.21 -11.37
C LEU A 587 28.68 -19.50 -11.84
N ALA A 588 29.08 -18.95 -12.99
CA ALA A 588 30.43 -19.09 -13.52
C ALA A 588 31.48 -18.38 -12.65
N ARG A 589 31.18 -17.18 -12.13
CA ARG A 589 32.08 -16.43 -11.21
C ARG A 589 32.27 -17.17 -9.88
N ILE A 590 31.19 -17.72 -9.31
CA ILE A 590 31.28 -18.53 -8.08
C ILE A 590 31.99 -19.87 -8.39
N GLY A 591 31.70 -20.46 -9.56
CA GLY A 591 32.42 -21.60 -10.16
C GLY A 591 33.93 -21.41 -10.20
N ALA A 592 34.37 -20.25 -10.69
CA ALA A 592 35.77 -19.89 -10.85
C ALA A 592 36.50 -19.56 -9.53
N SER A 593 35.76 -19.35 -8.45
CA SER A 593 36.31 -19.14 -7.11
C SER A 593 36.65 -20.49 -6.48
N LEU A 594 37.90 -20.96 -6.65
CA LEU A 594 38.38 -22.28 -6.19
C LEU A 594 38.08 -22.60 -4.71
N ASN A 595 37.97 -21.58 -3.86
CA ASN A 595 37.76 -21.72 -2.42
C ASN A 595 36.29 -21.56 -1.98
N LYS A 596 35.34 -21.30 -2.90
CA LYS A 596 33.92 -21.13 -2.57
C LYS A 596 33.13 -22.42 -2.89
N HIS A 597 32.35 -22.86 -1.90
CA HIS A 597 31.36 -23.91 -2.07
C HIS A 597 30.16 -23.36 -2.89
N ILE A 598 29.62 -24.18 -3.78
CA ILE A 598 28.43 -23.85 -4.57
C ILE A 598 27.31 -24.76 -4.11
N ASN A 599 26.18 -24.16 -3.77
CA ASN A 599 24.98 -24.92 -3.48
C ASN A 599 24.19 -25.03 -4.77
N ALA A 600 24.16 -26.23 -5.34
CA ALA A 600 23.46 -26.49 -6.57
C ALA A 600 23.04 -27.96 -6.70
N ASP A 601 22.23 -28.26 -7.71
CA ASP A 601 21.91 -29.62 -8.09
C ASP A 601 23.14 -30.40 -8.62
N GLU A 602 22.97 -31.72 -8.76
CA GLU A 602 24.06 -32.62 -9.15
C GLU A 602 24.65 -32.27 -10.52
N ASP A 603 23.81 -31.80 -11.45
CA ASP A 603 24.21 -31.47 -12.82
C ASP A 603 25.12 -30.23 -12.84
N ILE A 604 24.75 -29.18 -12.11
CA ILE A 604 25.56 -27.95 -12.00
C ILE A 604 26.87 -28.23 -11.25
N LEU A 605 26.82 -29.01 -10.16
CA LEU A 605 28.03 -29.39 -9.43
C LEU A 605 29.01 -30.15 -10.32
N ALA A 606 28.53 -31.08 -11.15
CA ALA A 606 29.35 -31.82 -12.09
C ALA A 606 30.01 -30.92 -13.14
N ILE A 607 29.30 -29.90 -13.64
CA ILE A 607 29.83 -28.90 -14.58
C ILE A 607 30.98 -28.11 -13.92
N VAL A 608 30.76 -27.59 -12.71
CA VAL A 608 31.76 -26.79 -12.00
C VAL A 608 32.99 -27.63 -11.67
N ASP A 609 32.82 -28.85 -11.18
CA ASP A 609 33.93 -29.75 -10.87
C ASP A 609 34.75 -30.12 -12.10
N LYS A 610 34.08 -30.34 -13.24
CA LYS A 610 34.75 -30.58 -14.53
C LYS A 610 35.59 -29.37 -14.94
N ALA A 611 35.05 -28.15 -14.78
CA ALA A 611 35.79 -26.93 -15.11
C ALA A 611 37.01 -26.73 -14.20
N ARG A 612 36.84 -26.90 -12.87
CA ARG A 612 37.92 -26.79 -11.87
C ARG A 612 39.02 -27.84 -12.04
N LYS A 613 38.69 -29.05 -12.52
CA LYS A 613 39.69 -30.09 -12.85
C LYS A 613 40.50 -29.76 -14.12
N THR A 614 39.94 -28.94 -15.00
CA THR A 614 40.55 -28.60 -16.29
C THR A 614 41.55 -27.46 -16.15
N SER A 615 41.36 -26.55 -15.19
CA SER A 615 42.26 -25.44 -14.94
C SER A 615 42.20 -24.98 -13.48
N ASN A 616 43.32 -24.50 -12.96
CA ASN A 616 43.42 -23.83 -11.65
C ASN A 616 43.44 -22.30 -11.78
N VAL A 617 43.20 -21.75 -12.98
CA VAL A 617 43.22 -20.31 -13.25
C VAL A 617 41.78 -19.81 -13.35
N SER A 618 41.38 -18.95 -12.42
CA SER A 618 39.99 -18.43 -12.30
C SER A 618 39.47 -17.82 -13.62
N THR A 619 40.30 -17.03 -14.31
CA THR A 619 39.96 -16.42 -15.62
C THR A 619 39.76 -17.43 -16.76
N VAL A 620 40.17 -18.69 -16.58
CA VAL A 620 39.95 -19.79 -17.54
C VAL A 620 38.75 -20.65 -17.12
N ILE A 621 38.51 -20.79 -15.81
CA ILE A 621 37.40 -21.59 -15.27
C ILE A 621 36.06 -20.92 -15.59
N GLU A 622 35.96 -19.60 -15.44
CA GLU A 622 34.73 -18.84 -15.68
C GLU A 622 34.14 -19.06 -17.09
N PRO A 623 34.86 -18.79 -18.20
CA PRO A 623 34.33 -19.03 -19.54
C PRO A 623 34.09 -20.52 -19.85
N LEU A 624 34.81 -21.43 -19.16
CA LEU A 624 34.62 -22.87 -19.32
C LEU A 624 33.33 -23.36 -18.66
N VAL A 625 32.98 -22.83 -17.48
CA VAL A 625 31.70 -23.12 -16.81
C VAL A 625 30.54 -22.65 -17.67
N GLN A 626 30.62 -21.44 -18.22
CA GLN A 626 29.60 -20.90 -19.13
C GLN A 626 29.38 -21.81 -20.33
N LYS A 627 30.46 -22.20 -21.02
CA LYS A 627 30.39 -23.10 -22.17
C LYS A 627 29.72 -24.43 -21.84
N LEU A 628 30.07 -25.03 -20.70
CA LEU A 628 29.51 -26.31 -20.27
C LEU A 628 28.03 -26.22 -19.90
N ILE A 629 27.58 -25.08 -19.36
CA ILE A 629 26.16 -24.80 -19.12
C ILE A 629 25.41 -24.68 -20.45
N SER A 630 25.95 -23.93 -21.42
CA SER A 630 25.35 -23.80 -22.75
C SER A 630 25.20 -25.16 -23.44
N GLU A 631 26.25 -26.00 -23.39
CA GLU A 631 26.22 -27.37 -23.91
C GLU A 631 25.15 -28.25 -23.22
N HIS A 632 24.96 -28.11 -21.90
CA HIS A 632 23.93 -28.82 -21.16
C HIS A 632 22.53 -28.39 -21.58
N LYS A 633 22.29 -27.08 -21.69
CA LYS A 633 21.02 -26.49 -22.13
C LYS A 633 20.61 -26.97 -23.52
N GLU A 634 21.53 -26.95 -24.47
CA GLU A 634 21.28 -27.44 -25.84
C GLU A 634 20.90 -28.92 -25.86
N LYS A 635 21.47 -29.72 -24.96
CA LYS A 635 21.25 -31.17 -24.88
C LYS A 635 19.97 -31.55 -24.15
N THR A 636 19.60 -30.85 -23.07
CA THR A 636 18.49 -31.25 -22.18
C THR A 636 17.25 -30.37 -22.32
N ASN A 637 17.35 -29.24 -23.01
CA ASN A 637 16.30 -28.22 -23.12
C ASN A 637 15.81 -27.71 -21.75
N GLN A 638 16.68 -27.77 -20.74
CA GLN A 638 16.48 -27.21 -19.41
C GLN A 638 17.08 -25.80 -19.33
N GLU A 639 16.62 -25.00 -18.36
CA GLU A 639 17.16 -23.68 -18.06
C GLU A 639 17.70 -23.64 -16.63
N VAL A 640 18.78 -22.88 -16.41
CA VAL A 640 19.28 -22.61 -15.06
C VAL A 640 18.24 -21.77 -14.31
N ARG A 641 17.93 -22.19 -13.10
CA ARG A 641 17.08 -21.51 -12.12
C ARG A 641 17.80 -21.51 -10.78
N PHE A 642 17.27 -20.75 -9.83
CA PHE A 642 17.77 -20.74 -8.47
C PHE A 642 16.64 -20.54 -7.47
N CYS A 643 16.84 -21.01 -6.25
CA CYS A 643 15.94 -20.83 -5.12
C CYS A 643 16.75 -20.77 -3.83
N ARG A 644 16.14 -20.41 -2.71
CA ARG A 644 16.81 -20.46 -1.41
C ARG A 644 16.32 -21.66 -0.62
N ILE A 645 17.24 -22.47 -0.09
CA ILE A 645 16.95 -23.61 0.79
C ILE A 645 17.33 -23.19 2.22
N GLU A 646 16.42 -23.40 3.17
CA GLU A 646 16.65 -23.23 4.62
C GLU A 646 17.17 -21.85 5.09
N GLY A 647 16.93 -20.80 4.31
CA GLY A 647 16.99 -19.42 4.77
C GLY A 647 18.35 -18.72 4.71
N GLU A 648 19.42 -19.39 4.31
CA GLU A 648 20.74 -18.74 4.24
C GLU A 648 21.44 -18.89 2.88
N GLU A 649 21.24 -19.98 2.12
CA GLU A 649 22.07 -20.26 0.94
C GLU A 649 21.27 -20.34 -0.37
N VAL A 650 21.80 -19.71 -1.44
CA VAL A 650 21.25 -19.74 -2.80
C VAL A 650 21.59 -21.08 -3.45
N PHE A 651 20.56 -21.83 -3.83
CA PHE A 651 20.64 -23.12 -4.49
C PHE A 651 20.34 -22.98 -5.98
N PHE A 652 21.30 -23.31 -6.84
CA PHE A 652 21.11 -23.32 -8.31
C PHE A 652 20.62 -24.68 -8.80
N TYR A 653 19.74 -24.72 -9.79
CA TYR A 653 19.24 -25.98 -10.35
C TYR A 653 18.80 -25.83 -11.81
N PHE A 654 18.83 -26.91 -12.57
CA PHE A 654 18.21 -26.97 -13.89
C PHE A 654 16.71 -27.28 -13.76
N SER A 655 15.88 -26.55 -14.51
CA SER A 655 14.44 -26.81 -14.60
C SER A 655 14.01 -26.95 -16.04
N GLY A 656 13.08 -27.86 -16.35
CA GLY A 656 12.48 -27.94 -17.68
C GLY A 656 11.60 -26.71 -17.95
N LYS A 657 11.56 -26.24 -19.22
CA LYS A 657 10.60 -25.21 -19.65
C LYS A 657 9.19 -25.66 -19.25
N LYS A 658 8.58 -24.97 -18.26
CA LYS A 658 7.14 -25.11 -18.04
C LYS A 658 6.47 -24.53 -19.28
N GLY A 659 5.88 -25.40 -20.09
CA GLY A 659 4.99 -24.99 -21.16
C GLY A 659 3.93 -24.05 -20.59
N TYR A 660 3.73 -22.92 -21.28
CA TYR A 660 2.73 -21.91 -20.98
C TYR A 660 1.32 -22.46 -20.86
#